data_AF-A0A182IRY0-F1
#
_entry.id   AF-A0A182IRY0-F1
#
_cell.length_a   1.000
_cell.length_b   1.000
_cell.length_c   1.000
_cell.angle_alpha   90.00
_cell.angle_beta   90.00
_cell.angle_gamma   90.00
#
_symmetry.space_group_name_H-M   'P 1'
#
loop_
_entity.id
_entity.type
_entity.pdbx_description
1 polymer ?
#
loop_
_entity_poly.entity_id
_entity_poly.type
_entity_poly.pdbx_seq_one_letter_code
_entity_poly.pdbx_strand_id
1 'polypeptide(L)'
;MTTKGYAIFGGRDDGTAEILRKAVPITIPKKYTVPTLTLIFGHIDRNWASTAGAFEKFPVFSNTVTECLKAIRECGFDAFDQSRQTNDPIQQILWTFITQVGVYRMLKAMDLPIIQYGGYSVGQIACAYFDDALSLHDAMRVAYAQGYIIRGHQAEESIDYGNVSSNKLLNSKLAKVLKPLRVRAATSRWINACRLQSFEMYDHTIEAKLYEMVGTGHLTVLEPLKERCVKPTEVVLSFLASLANAFVQGHHFNLLRLYPSIQFPVSQGTPMISPRLRWDHSVNWHVTNFQTTRMVDQSTTEYTITLSEQDYMAGHCIDGRILIPATGYLFYVWDSFSGKVGFIPEEMPVEFIDIEFLRATTLTPDQQVTLTVDLNEITGFFEVREGTALVVTGRIQALRNFTPALTQQRRTDATLLPSKDFYKELRLRGYHYAGFFRSVIEAASDGSYAKIEWKNNWTALLDCMLQVSIIAMDSRSLAIPTRIDSLKIDPIQHKAANQSNENEVPKYITSFDRDLNLLQCGAIEIRGLNASTIARRLPPGVPVLESYRFLPYYPQQVLQLTDVASIIVQTILENQATIFFTVAEIHSPTKAPIISHFGDAIGDLPLVKALLTLVSNAKPEPIPNVTITEDKLMKQRNVLLLICENLFTDDEFISDAINCLSDQGFILLRESQCYTIPEGHRRLQLVSTFFIEDEMFLLYQQKKSAMSSNVDAHVIKVSSDDHTLSWLLELKNEVKTKPVILYAQNDHASGIIGLVNCIRKEPNIQSVYCFFIDDASAPPFDPTHPFYKDQVELGLAINVYRNGQWGLYRHFKLQEHRHLEPVTKHCYANCAKPGDLSSFTWMVGPLTERPPTSPLIRIVYSSLNFKDVMLATGRLTVETFCTDRLSQECVLGLEFSGVTATGKRVMGIISAGSMATIVEADPLFTLDVPDEITLEQAATIPTVYATVYAAFFISTDIRQGKTILIHAGTGGIGLAAIRVAQAYGLEVFTTVSTKEKREFLLSYFPELNPNNIGNSRDITFEQLIKERTNGRGVDFVLNSLSEEKLQASVRCLAKGGHFLEIGKYDMMKDSKLALSLFKKGLSFSAVLVDLMFSERRDLMMQVYKILVADIAKGIIKPLPTTVFQAHEIEQAFRYLATAKHIGKVVLKIRDNEDDLASVPISYLPRVYCNPEQTMVIAGGLGGFGLELADWLIIRGCRKVLLSSSRGITKPYQQYRIK
;
A
#
# COMPACT_ATOMS: atom_id res chain seq x y z
N MET A 1 -19.72 10.16 6.52
CA MET A 1 -20.44 11.45 6.49
C MET A 1 -20.82 11.82 7.92
N THR A 2 -20.12 12.76 8.53
CA THR A 2 -20.42 13.30 9.87
C THR A 2 -20.79 14.77 9.69
N THR A 3 -22.03 15.15 10.02
CA THR A 3 -22.52 16.52 9.87
C THR A 3 -22.02 17.40 11.02
N LYS A 4 -21.20 18.41 10.71
CA LYS A 4 -20.81 19.50 11.63
C LYS A 4 -21.99 20.47 11.79
N GLY A 5 -22.35 20.81 13.02
CA GLY A 5 -23.39 21.80 13.32
C GLY A 5 -22.86 22.89 14.24
N TYR A 6 -23.40 24.10 14.10
CA TYR A 6 -23.03 25.26 14.92
C TYR A 6 -24.27 25.99 15.45
N ALA A 7 -24.09 26.72 16.55
CA ALA A 7 -25.07 27.65 17.10
C ALA A 7 -24.38 28.99 17.38
N ILE A 8 -25.05 30.09 17.00
CA ILE A 8 -24.60 31.46 17.26
C ILE A 8 -25.38 31.99 18.45
N PHE A 9 -24.68 32.52 19.45
CA PHE A 9 -25.28 33.15 20.63
C PHE A 9 -25.04 34.67 20.61
N GLY A 10 -26.07 35.44 20.94
CA GLY A 10 -25.98 36.88 21.22
C GLY A 10 -26.04 37.10 22.73
N GLY A 11 -25.15 37.94 23.26
CA GLY A 11 -25.18 38.34 24.67
C GLY A 11 -26.35 39.30 24.95
N ARG A 12 -26.98 39.15 26.11
CA ARG A 12 -27.94 40.10 26.67
C ARG A 12 -27.26 40.93 27.76
N ASP A 13 -27.81 42.11 28.01
CA ASP A 13 -27.28 43.07 29.01
C ASP A 13 -27.37 42.55 30.46
N ASP A 14 -28.14 41.48 30.71
CA ASP A 14 -28.26 40.82 32.02
C ASP A 14 -27.18 39.75 32.26
N GLY A 15 -26.22 39.61 31.34
CA GLY A 15 -25.12 38.64 31.42
C GLY A 15 -25.50 37.23 30.96
N THR A 16 -26.70 37.03 30.43
CA THR A 16 -27.13 35.76 29.81
C THR A 16 -26.96 35.78 28.29
N ALA A 17 -26.98 34.61 27.65
CA ALA A 17 -26.82 34.48 26.20
C ALA A 17 -28.05 33.85 25.55
N GLU A 18 -28.48 34.40 24.41
CA GLU A 18 -29.61 33.95 23.59
C GLU A 18 -29.11 33.31 22.29
N ILE A 19 -29.72 32.22 21.84
CA ILE A 19 -29.37 31.57 20.56
C ILE A 19 -30.00 32.33 19.40
N LEU A 20 -29.18 32.97 18.57
CA LEU A 20 -29.61 33.75 17.40
C LEU A 20 -29.83 32.89 16.16
N ARG A 21 -29.04 31.81 15.98
CA ARG A 21 -29.19 30.91 14.83
C ARG A 21 -28.61 29.53 15.12
N LYS A 22 -29.25 28.47 14.60
CA LYS A 22 -28.81 27.08 14.71
C LYS A 22 -28.91 26.39 13.35
N ALA A 23 -27.90 25.63 12.96
CA ALA A 23 -28.01 24.69 11.86
C ALA A 23 -27.39 23.34 12.22
N VAL A 24 -28.24 22.31 12.30
CA VAL A 24 -28.02 20.92 11.83
C VAL A 24 -29.31 20.11 12.05
N PRO A 25 -29.68 19.22 11.10
CA PRO A 25 -30.71 18.22 11.30
C PRO A 25 -30.18 17.16 12.27
N ILE A 26 -30.79 17.08 13.45
CA ILE A 26 -30.51 15.99 14.38
C ILE A 26 -31.13 14.74 13.77
N THR A 27 -30.29 13.80 13.31
CA THR A 27 -30.73 12.40 13.27
C THR A 27 -30.85 11.98 14.72
N ILE A 28 -32.07 12.04 15.25
CA ILE A 28 -32.35 11.63 16.62
C ILE A 28 -31.90 10.17 16.70
N PRO A 29 -30.96 9.79 17.58
CA PRO A 29 -30.63 8.38 17.78
C PRO A 29 -31.94 7.64 18.02
N LYS A 30 -32.11 6.45 17.40
CA LYS A 30 -33.32 5.64 17.53
C LYS A 30 -33.81 5.74 18.98
N LYS A 31 -35.01 6.31 19.18
CA LYS A 31 -35.61 6.43 20.52
C LYS A 31 -35.42 5.09 21.20
N TYR A 32 -34.61 5.05 22.25
CA TYR A 32 -34.42 3.85 23.03
C TYR A 32 -35.80 3.55 23.62
N THR A 33 -36.47 2.54 23.07
CA THR A 33 -37.80 2.14 23.55
C THR A 33 -37.55 1.33 24.80
N VAL A 34 -37.83 1.93 25.96
CA VAL A 34 -37.78 1.20 27.24
C VAL A 34 -38.74 0.01 27.12
N PRO A 35 -38.28 -1.23 27.39
CA PRO A 35 -39.13 -2.42 27.32
C PRO A 35 -40.32 -2.30 28.26
N THR A 36 -41.41 -3.03 28.00
CA THR A 36 -42.59 -3.00 28.87
C THR A 36 -42.30 -3.79 30.15
N LEU A 37 -42.62 -3.23 31.32
CA LEU A 37 -42.52 -3.92 32.61
C LEU A 37 -43.83 -4.65 32.91
N THR A 38 -43.75 -5.97 33.10
CA THR A 38 -44.89 -6.81 33.44
C THR A 38 -44.63 -7.56 34.73
N LEU A 39 -45.56 -7.47 35.69
CA LEU A 39 -45.44 -8.19 36.96
C LEU A 39 -46.20 -9.50 36.91
N ILE A 40 -45.60 -10.59 37.40
CA ILE A 40 -46.27 -11.88 37.49
C ILE A 40 -46.38 -12.26 38.97
N PHE A 41 -47.60 -12.48 39.45
CA PHE A 41 -47.88 -12.91 40.83
C PHE A 41 -48.48 -14.31 40.81
N GLY A 42 -47.94 -15.24 41.60
CA GLY A 42 -48.52 -16.58 41.68
C GLY A 42 -47.91 -17.46 42.76
N HIS A 43 -48.46 -18.68 42.85
CA HIS A 43 -48.28 -19.72 43.89
C HIS A 43 -48.60 -19.28 45.33
N ILE A 44 -48.85 -20.27 46.18
CA ILE A 44 -48.97 -20.11 47.63
C ILE A 44 -47.54 -20.09 48.19
N ASP A 45 -47.16 -19.04 48.93
CA ASP A 45 -45.83 -18.96 49.53
C ASP A 45 -45.74 -19.92 50.72
N ARG A 46 -44.95 -20.99 50.60
CA ARG A 46 -44.73 -21.97 51.67
C ARG A 46 -43.96 -21.40 52.86
N ASN A 47 -43.20 -20.32 52.64
CA ASN A 47 -42.37 -19.63 53.63
C ASN A 47 -42.88 -18.20 53.93
N TRP A 48 -44.18 -17.96 53.74
CA TRP A 48 -44.84 -16.65 53.87
C TRP A 48 -44.47 -15.88 55.15
N ALA A 49 -44.23 -16.56 56.28
CA ALA A 49 -43.87 -15.92 57.54
C ALA A 49 -42.48 -15.25 57.49
N SER A 50 -41.53 -15.86 56.77
CA SER A 50 -40.19 -15.31 56.52
C SER A 50 -40.26 -14.16 55.52
N THR A 51 -41.05 -14.33 54.45
CA THR A 51 -41.24 -13.31 53.41
C THR A 51 -41.93 -12.05 53.94
N ALA A 52 -43.04 -12.20 54.66
CA ALA A 52 -43.76 -11.07 55.25
C ALA A 52 -42.89 -10.36 56.32
N GLY A 53 -42.16 -11.12 57.14
CA GLY A 53 -41.22 -10.57 58.13
C GLY A 53 -40.03 -9.82 57.50
N ALA A 54 -39.60 -10.22 56.29
CA ALA A 54 -38.53 -9.53 55.56
C ALA A 54 -38.94 -8.12 55.14
N PHE A 55 -40.15 -7.94 54.64
CA PHE A 55 -40.65 -6.66 54.14
C PHE A 55 -41.27 -5.76 55.21
N GLU A 56 -41.58 -6.28 56.40
CA GLU A 56 -42.16 -5.50 57.51
C GLU A 56 -41.31 -4.29 57.93
N LYS A 57 -40.01 -4.30 57.63
CA LYS A 57 -39.09 -3.17 57.84
C LYS A 57 -39.39 -1.96 56.95
N PHE A 58 -40.11 -2.14 55.85
CA PHE A 58 -40.50 -1.05 54.96
C PHE A 58 -41.82 -0.43 55.43
N PRO A 59 -41.87 0.89 55.71
CA PRO A 59 -43.07 1.55 56.24
C PRO A 59 -44.32 1.35 55.36
N VAL A 60 -44.15 1.37 54.03
CA VAL A 60 -45.24 1.17 53.06
C VAL A 60 -45.86 -0.24 53.20
N PHE A 61 -45.02 -1.25 53.41
CA PHE A 61 -45.47 -2.64 53.58
C PHE A 61 -46.15 -2.83 54.93
N SER A 62 -45.55 -2.35 56.02
CA SER A 62 -46.10 -2.45 57.38
C SER A 62 -47.49 -1.79 57.49
N ASN A 63 -47.66 -0.60 56.89
CA ASN A 63 -48.95 0.08 56.82
C ASN A 63 -49.99 -0.73 56.03
N THR A 64 -49.58 -1.35 54.91
CA THR A 64 -50.45 -2.19 54.09
C THR A 64 -50.91 -3.43 54.85
N VAL A 65 -50.01 -4.08 55.59
CA VAL A 65 -50.36 -5.23 56.46
C VAL A 65 -51.39 -4.80 57.50
N THR A 66 -51.19 -3.64 58.16
CA THR A 66 -52.12 -3.13 59.18
C THR A 66 -53.52 -2.86 58.61
N GLU A 67 -53.60 -2.25 57.42
CA GLU A 67 -54.85 -1.99 56.71
C GLU A 67 -55.56 -3.29 56.31
N CYS A 68 -54.81 -4.25 55.78
CA CYS A 68 -55.29 -5.58 55.42
C CYS A 68 -55.85 -6.34 56.65
N LEU A 69 -55.13 -6.32 57.77
CA LEU A 69 -55.59 -6.96 59.01
C LEU A 69 -56.86 -6.31 59.56
N LYS A 70 -56.98 -4.99 59.45
CA LYS A 70 -58.21 -4.26 59.81
C LYS A 70 -59.38 -4.66 58.89
N ALA A 71 -59.15 -4.74 57.58
CA ALA A 71 -60.16 -5.13 56.61
C ALA A 71 -60.69 -6.56 56.81
N ILE A 72 -59.83 -7.51 57.21
CA ILE A 72 -60.24 -8.89 57.57
C ILE A 72 -61.14 -8.89 58.82
N ARG A 73 -60.75 -8.15 59.87
CA ARG A 73 -61.53 -8.04 61.11
C ARG A 73 -62.92 -7.45 60.86
N GLU A 74 -63.00 -6.40 60.04
CA GLU A 74 -64.26 -5.78 59.65
C GLU A 74 -65.16 -6.70 58.80
N CYS A 75 -64.61 -7.74 58.18
CA CYS A 75 -65.39 -8.76 57.49
C CYS A 75 -65.99 -9.84 58.42
N GLY A 76 -65.75 -9.77 59.74
CA GLY A 76 -66.33 -10.68 60.73
C GLY A 76 -65.64 -12.05 60.85
N PHE A 77 -64.39 -12.16 60.39
CA PHE A 77 -63.60 -13.39 60.45
C PHE A 77 -62.59 -13.32 61.61
N ASP A 78 -62.95 -13.83 62.79
CA ASP A 78 -62.11 -13.79 64.01
C ASP A 78 -61.04 -14.90 64.10
N ALA A 79 -60.97 -15.81 63.12
CA ALA A 79 -60.01 -16.91 63.09
C ALA A 79 -58.62 -16.53 62.55
N PHE A 80 -58.26 -15.24 62.57
CA PHE A 80 -56.96 -14.78 62.09
C PHE A 80 -55.95 -14.72 63.23
N ASP A 81 -55.12 -15.77 63.35
CA ASP A 81 -54.08 -15.85 64.38
C ASP A 81 -52.86 -14.99 64.01
N GLN A 82 -52.59 -13.96 64.81
CA GLN A 82 -51.38 -13.12 64.69
C GLN A 82 -50.09 -13.88 65.05
N SER A 83 -50.18 -15.07 65.65
CA SER A 83 -49.03 -15.88 66.08
C SER A 83 -48.25 -16.53 64.92
N ARG A 84 -48.65 -16.27 63.66
CA ARG A 84 -48.02 -16.76 62.42
C ARG A 84 -47.87 -18.30 62.36
N GLN A 85 -48.89 -19.06 62.78
CA GLN A 85 -48.85 -20.53 62.70
C GLN A 85 -48.71 -21.01 61.25
N THR A 86 -47.67 -21.80 60.97
CA THR A 86 -47.19 -22.07 59.61
C THR A 86 -48.04 -23.04 58.78
N ASN A 87 -48.98 -23.77 59.39
CA ASN A 87 -49.67 -24.90 58.75
C ASN A 87 -51.20 -24.75 58.51
N ASP A 88 -51.81 -23.57 58.73
CA ASP A 88 -53.23 -23.34 58.38
C ASP A 88 -53.36 -22.79 56.94
N PRO A 89 -54.08 -23.46 56.02
CA PRO A 89 -54.30 -22.98 54.65
C PRO A 89 -54.96 -21.60 54.57
N ILE A 90 -55.81 -21.25 55.55
CA ILE A 90 -56.43 -19.92 55.60
C ILE A 90 -55.35 -18.85 55.80
N GLN A 91 -54.41 -19.10 56.73
CA GLN A 91 -53.29 -18.21 57.00
C GLN A 91 -52.34 -18.12 55.81
N GLN A 92 -51.99 -19.25 55.19
CA GLN A 92 -51.08 -19.30 54.04
C GLN A 92 -51.59 -18.46 52.85
N ILE A 93 -52.86 -18.61 52.48
CA ILE A 93 -53.44 -17.87 51.35
C ILE A 93 -53.59 -16.38 51.67
N LEU A 94 -54.07 -16.05 52.87
CA LEU A 94 -54.23 -14.65 53.28
C LEU A 94 -52.90 -13.92 53.38
N TRP A 95 -51.87 -14.52 54.00
CA TRP A 95 -50.56 -13.89 54.10
C TRP A 95 -49.83 -13.82 52.76
N THR A 96 -50.02 -14.79 51.87
CA THR A 96 -49.51 -14.71 50.49
C THR A 96 -50.16 -13.54 49.75
N PHE A 97 -51.49 -13.38 49.84
CA PHE A 97 -52.21 -12.25 49.23
C PHE A 97 -51.77 -10.90 49.81
N ILE A 98 -51.70 -10.78 51.15
CA ILE A 98 -51.25 -9.56 51.83
C ILE A 98 -49.83 -9.17 51.40
N THR A 99 -48.95 -10.16 51.26
CA THR A 99 -47.57 -9.94 50.82
C THR A 99 -47.50 -9.45 49.38
N GLN A 100 -48.25 -10.06 48.46
CA GLN A 100 -48.31 -9.62 47.06
C GLN A 100 -48.86 -8.19 46.94
N VAL A 101 -49.89 -7.86 47.73
CA VAL A 101 -50.45 -6.50 47.79
C VAL A 101 -49.45 -5.49 48.36
N GLY A 102 -48.74 -5.85 49.43
CA GLY A 102 -47.70 -5.02 50.03
C GLY A 102 -46.55 -4.74 49.06
N VAL A 103 -46.06 -5.77 48.34
CA VAL A 103 -45.00 -5.62 47.33
C VAL A 103 -45.48 -4.74 46.18
N TYR A 104 -46.70 -4.94 45.65
CA TYR A 104 -47.25 -4.08 44.61
C TYR A 104 -47.35 -2.62 45.04
N ARG A 105 -47.83 -2.35 46.26
CA ARG A 105 -47.90 -0.98 46.79
C ARG A 105 -46.53 -0.35 47.01
N MET A 106 -45.52 -1.12 47.41
CA MET A 106 -44.12 -0.66 47.45
C MET A 106 -43.61 -0.28 46.05
N LEU A 107 -43.85 -1.13 45.04
CA LEU A 107 -43.47 -0.85 43.65
C LEU A 107 -44.16 0.42 43.12
N LYS A 108 -45.46 0.57 43.41
CA LYS A 108 -46.23 1.77 43.06
C LYS A 108 -45.75 3.02 43.79
N ALA A 109 -45.39 2.91 45.07
CA ALA A 109 -44.86 4.02 45.86
C ALA A 109 -43.54 4.56 45.27
N MET A 110 -42.72 3.71 44.67
CA MET A 110 -41.48 4.11 43.96
C MET A 110 -41.73 4.76 42.58
N ASP A 111 -42.98 4.97 42.17
CA ASP A 111 -43.37 5.42 40.83
C ASP A 111 -42.89 4.48 39.70
N LEU A 112 -42.77 3.18 39.97
CA LEU A 112 -42.40 2.22 38.94
C LEU A 112 -43.56 2.04 37.93
N PRO A 113 -43.35 2.27 36.62
CA PRO A 113 -44.42 2.24 35.62
C PRO A 113 -44.80 0.80 35.26
N ILE A 114 -45.69 0.21 36.05
CA ILE A 114 -46.25 -1.12 35.80
C ILE A 114 -47.34 -1.01 34.74
N ILE A 115 -47.07 -1.50 33.53
CA ILE A 115 -48.00 -1.37 32.39
C ILE A 115 -48.95 -2.56 32.35
N GLN A 116 -48.45 -3.76 32.67
CA GLN A 116 -49.22 -4.99 32.68
C GLN A 116 -48.90 -5.85 33.91
N TYR A 117 -49.82 -6.73 34.29
CA TYR A 117 -49.58 -7.77 35.29
C TYR A 117 -50.37 -9.03 34.98
N GLY A 118 -49.84 -10.18 35.41
CA GLY A 118 -50.43 -11.50 35.26
C GLY A 118 -50.50 -12.22 36.60
N GLY A 119 -51.56 -13.00 36.80
CA GLY A 119 -51.82 -13.69 38.05
C GLY A 119 -52.23 -15.14 37.84
N TYR A 120 -51.70 -16.06 38.64
CA TYR A 120 -52.19 -17.45 38.72
C TYR A 120 -52.35 -17.89 40.19
N SER A 121 -53.31 -18.79 40.47
CA SER A 121 -53.71 -19.16 41.85
C SER A 121 -54.05 -17.92 42.71
N VAL A 122 -53.47 -17.78 43.92
CA VAL A 122 -53.69 -16.62 44.81
C VAL A 122 -53.36 -15.28 44.13
N GLY A 123 -52.42 -15.29 43.17
CA GLY A 123 -52.06 -14.12 42.37
C GLY A 123 -53.21 -13.58 41.51
N GLN A 124 -54.20 -14.39 41.14
CA GLN A 124 -55.40 -13.91 40.44
C GLN A 124 -56.23 -12.97 41.30
N ILE A 125 -56.29 -13.24 42.61
CA ILE A 125 -56.99 -12.39 43.58
C ILE A 125 -56.22 -11.06 43.73
N ALA A 126 -54.90 -11.12 43.81
CA ALA A 126 -54.04 -9.93 43.85
C ALA A 126 -54.20 -9.08 42.59
N CYS A 127 -54.17 -9.69 41.39
CA CYS A 127 -54.40 -8.98 40.13
C CYS A 127 -55.81 -8.39 40.02
N ALA A 128 -56.85 -9.10 40.49
CA ALA A 128 -58.21 -8.55 40.54
C ALA A 128 -58.31 -7.31 41.44
N TYR A 129 -57.53 -7.25 42.52
CA TYR A 129 -57.39 -6.05 43.34
C TYR A 129 -56.56 -4.96 42.64
N PHE A 130 -55.45 -5.31 41.99
CA PHE A 130 -54.60 -4.34 41.27
C PHE A 130 -55.30 -3.66 40.09
N ASP A 131 -56.29 -4.34 39.51
CA ASP A 131 -57.12 -3.88 38.40
C ASP A 131 -58.39 -3.13 38.84
N ASP A 132 -58.58 -2.92 40.15
CA ASP A 132 -59.80 -2.38 40.75
C ASP A 132 -61.08 -3.19 40.39
N ALA A 133 -60.92 -4.46 39.97
CA ALA A 133 -62.02 -5.37 39.68
C ALA A 133 -62.71 -5.88 40.95
N LEU A 134 -61.94 -5.98 42.05
CA LEU A 134 -62.40 -6.26 43.41
C LEU A 134 -61.90 -5.19 44.38
N SER A 135 -62.74 -4.82 45.36
CA SER A 135 -62.31 -4.01 46.50
C SER A 135 -61.36 -4.82 47.40
N LEU A 136 -60.55 -4.16 48.23
CA LEU A 136 -59.67 -4.85 49.17
C LEU A 136 -60.46 -5.81 50.10
N HIS A 137 -61.62 -5.37 50.61
CA HIS A 137 -62.49 -6.19 51.45
C HIS A 137 -63.02 -7.43 50.72
N ASP A 138 -63.43 -7.27 49.45
CA ASP A 138 -63.98 -8.36 48.66
C ASP A 138 -62.88 -9.35 48.23
N ALA A 139 -61.71 -8.85 47.83
CA ALA A 139 -60.53 -9.67 47.53
C ALA A 139 -60.09 -10.50 48.75
N MET A 140 -60.13 -9.91 49.96
CA MET A 140 -59.84 -10.62 51.21
C MET A 140 -60.90 -11.67 51.56
N ARG A 141 -62.19 -11.39 51.30
CA ARG A 141 -63.26 -12.39 51.43
C ARG A 141 -63.06 -13.56 50.47
N VAL A 142 -62.62 -13.30 49.23
CA VAL A 142 -62.30 -14.35 48.25
C VAL A 142 -61.13 -15.20 48.74
N ALA A 143 -60.06 -14.57 49.21
CA ALA A 143 -58.89 -15.27 49.75
C ALA A 143 -59.23 -16.11 51.01
N TYR A 144 -60.05 -15.57 51.92
CA TYR A 144 -60.53 -16.30 53.10
C TYR A 144 -61.43 -17.48 52.71
N ALA A 145 -62.36 -17.27 51.77
CA ALA A 145 -63.25 -18.31 51.29
C ALA A 145 -62.48 -19.45 50.60
N GLN A 146 -61.44 -19.13 49.82
CA GLN A 146 -60.54 -20.13 49.24
C GLN A 146 -59.84 -20.95 50.34
N GLY A 147 -59.24 -20.28 51.32
CA GLY A 147 -58.61 -20.96 52.46
C GLY A 147 -59.57 -21.82 53.27
N TYR A 148 -60.79 -21.35 53.52
CA TYR A 148 -61.80 -22.07 54.29
C TYR A 148 -62.28 -23.34 53.57
N ILE A 149 -62.48 -23.27 52.26
CA ILE A 149 -62.88 -24.42 51.45
C ILE A 149 -61.75 -25.46 51.39
N ILE A 150 -60.49 -25.01 51.25
CA ILE A 150 -59.32 -25.90 51.25
C ILE A 150 -59.14 -26.57 52.62
N ARG A 151 -59.25 -25.81 53.72
CA ARG A 151 -59.20 -26.33 55.09
C ARG A 151 -60.30 -27.35 55.37
N GLY A 152 -61.52 -27.13 54.87
CA GLY A 152 -62.63 -28.08 54.99
C GLY A 152 -62.44 -29.38 54.19
N HIS A 153 -61.50 -29.43 53.25
CA HIS A 153 -61.17 -30.62 52.46
C HIS A 153 -59.92 -31.36 52.97
N GLN A 154 -59.19 -30.80 53.94
CA GLN A 154 -57.96 -31.38 54.51
C GLN A 154 -58.18 -32.46 55.58
N ALA A 155 -59.43 -32.80 55.92
CA ALA A 155 -59.71 -33.81 56.94
C ALA A 155 -59.51 -35.27 56.47
N GLU A 156 -59.22 -35.51 55.19
CA GLU A 156 -58.96 -36.82 54.60
C GLU A 156 -57.62 -36.80 53.82
N GLU A 157 -56.61 -37.49 54.38
CA GLU A 157 -55.27 -37.89 53.87
C GLU A 157 -54.36 -36.94 53.05
N SER A 158 -53.15 -36.69 53.60
CA SER A 158 -51.88 -36.16 53.06
C SER A 158 -51.86 -35.01 52.01
N ILE A 159 -50.95 -34.06 52.23
CA ILE A 159 -50.85 -32.80 51.49
C ILE A 159 -50.27 -33.01 50.08
N ASP A 160 -51.16 -33.14 49.08
CA ASP A 160 -50.84 -32.93 47.66
C ASP A 160 -51.76 -31.86 47.05
N TYR A 161 -51.29 -30.61 47.03
CA TYR A 161 -52.03 -29.47 46.49
C TYR A 161 -52.34 -29.61 44.98
N GLY A 162 -51.66 -30.50 44.26
CA GLY A 162 -51.92 -30.78 42.85
C GLY A 162 -53.27 -31.48 42.63
N ASN A 163 -53.70 -32.35 43.55
CA ASN A 163 -54.96 -33.12 43.41
C ASN A 163 -56.22 -32.37 43.87
N VAL A 164 -56.07 -31.32 44.69
CA VAL A 164 -57.19 -30.44 45.11
C VAL A 164 -57.64 -29.51 43.96
N SER A 165 -56.75 -29.25 43.00
CA SER A 165 -56.90 -28.26 41.92
C SER A 165 -57.88 -28.62 40.80
N SER A 166 -58.02 -29.91 40.49
CA SER A 166 -58.85 -30.43 39.39
C SER A 166 -60.27 -30.82 39.83
N ASN A 167 -60.59 -30.64 41.12
CA ASN A 167 -61.86 -31.03 41.69
C ASN A 167 -62.97 -30.00 41.36
N LYS A 168 -63.74 -30.27 40.29
CA LYS A 168 -64.89 -29.46 39.85
C LYS A 168 -65.88 -29.13 40.98
N LEU A 169 -65.98 -29.97 42.02
CA LEU A 169 -66.87 -29.76 43.15
C LEU A 169 -66.41 -28.58 44.03
N LEU A 170 -65.12 -28.43 44.30
CA LEU A 170 -64.57 -27.34 45.12
C LEU A 170 -64.67 -25.98 44.40
N ASN A 171 -64.34 -25.94 43.11
CA ASN A 171 -64.50 -24.75 42.28
C ASN A 171 -65.98 -24.33 42.19
N SER A 172 -66.92 -25.28 42.15
CA SER A 172 -68.37 -24.98 42.19
C SER A 172 -68.84 -24.43 43.55
N LYS A 173 -68.26 -24.90 44.67
CA LYS A 173 -68.54 -24.39 46.01
C LYS A 173 -68.02 -22.96 46.17
N LEU A 174 -66.82 -22.69 45.68
CA LEU A 174 -66.25 -21.34 45.65
C LEU A 174 -67.10 -20.39 44.79
N ALA A 175 -67.48 -20.80 43.56
CA ALA A 175 -68.34 -19.99 42.70
C ALA A 175 -69.71 -19.64 43.35
N LYS A 176 -70.27 -20.52 44.19
CA LYS A 176 -71.49 -20.23 44.97
C LYS A 176 -71.25 -19.18 46.05
N VAL A 177 -70.11 -19.23 46.76
CA VAL A 177 -69.74 -18.26 47.79
C VAL A 177 -69.44 -16.88 47.18
N LEU A 178 -68.98 -16.83 45.93
CA LEU A 178 -68.60 -15.60 45.23
C LEU A 178 -69.75 -14.89 44.50
N LYS A 179 -70.91 -15.53 44.31
CA LYS A 179 -72.10 -14.95 43.65
C LYS A 179 -72.58 -13.58 44.18
N PRO A 180 -72.48 -13.23 45.47
CA PRO A 180 -72.95 -11.95 46.00
C PRO A 180 -71.98 -10.78 45.76
N LEU A 181 -70.76 -11.02 45.26
CA LEU A 181 -69.73 -9.99 45.15
C LEU A 181 -69.99 -9.07 43.95
N ARG A 182 -69.79 -7.75 44.15
CA ARG A 182 -69.82 -6.77 43.07
C ARG A 182 -68.48 -6.78 42.36
N VAL A 183 -68.49 -7.23 41.10
CA VAL A 183 -67.29 -7.38 40.29
C VAL A 183 -67.34 -6.41 39.11
N ARG A 184 -66.25 -5.68 38.85
CA ARG A 184 -66.09 -4.87 37.62
C ARG A 184 -65.37 -5.69 36.54
N ALA A 185 -65.58 -5.35 35.27
CA ALA A 185 -64.89 -6.01 34.17
C ALA A 185 -63.38 -5.71 34.20
N ALA A 186 -62.57 -6.74 33.94
CA ALA A 186 -61.11 -6.60 33.93
C ALA A 186 -60.63 -5.69 32.78
N THR A 187 -59.58 -4.91 33.03
CA THR A 187 -58.96 -4.04 32.03
C THR A 187 -57.88 -4.76 31.23
N SER A 188 -57.45 -4.16 30.12
CA SER A 188 -56.36 -4.67 29.28
C SER A 188 -54.98 -4.72 29.97
N ARG A 189 -54.85 -4.22 31.21
CA ARG A 189 -53.62 -4.32 32.01
C ARG A 189 -53.45 -5.69 32.65
N TRP A 190 -54.54 -6.44 32.88
CA TRP A 190 -54.49 -7.78 33.43
C TRP A 190 -54.40 -8.83 32.32
N ILE A 191 -53.20 -9.41 32.15
CA ILE A 191 -52.93 -10.45 31.15
C ILE A 191 -53.61 -11.75 31.58
N ASN A 192 -54.37 -12.36 30.66
CA ASN A 192 -55.10 -13.61 30.86
C ASN A 192 -56.07 -13.57 32.06
N ALA A 193 -56.86 -12.49 32.15
CA ALA A 193 -57.84 -12.32 33.22
C ALA A 193 -58.81 -13.52 33.30
N CYS A 194 -58.86 -14.17 34.46
CA CYS A 194 -59.80 -15.25 34.72
C CYS A 194 -61.23 -14.70 34.77
N ARG A 195 -62.25 -15.53 34.47
CA ARG A 195 -63.64 -15.14 34.72
C ARG A 195 -63.82 -14.94 36.23
N LEU A 196 -64.03 -13.70 36.65
CA LEU A 196 -64.06 -13.29 38.06
C LEU A 196 -65.15 -13.99 38.93
N GLN A 197 -66.10 -14.72 38.31
CA GLN A 197 -67.09 -15.55 39.02
C GLN A 197 -66.65 -17.02 39.19
N SER A 198 -65.50 -17.39 38.65
CA SER A 198 -64.91 -18.73 38.71
C SER A 198 -63.39 -18.62 38.94
N PHE A 199 -62.98 -17.88 39.97
CA PHE A 199 -61.57 -17.92 40.43
C PHE A 199 -61.17 -19.38 40.61
N GLU A 200 -60.18 -19.83 39.86
CA GLU A 200 -59.71 -21.21 39.93
C GLU A 200 -58.68 -21.32 41.04
N MET A 201 -58.81 -22.32 41.92
CA MET A 201 -57.91 -22.45 43.06
C MET A 201 -56.46 -22.71 42.62
N TYR A 202 -56.26 -23.46 41.52
CA TYR A 202 -54.94 -23.77 40.96
C TYR A 202 -55.04 -24.36 39.54
N ASP A 203 -54.22 -23.89 38.57
CA ASP A 203 -54.09 -24.46 37.22
C ASP A 203 -52.65 -24.27 36.70
N HIS A 204 -51.90 -25.37 36.57
CA HIS A 204 -50.50 -25.36 36.09
C HIS A 204 -50.37 -24.94 34.62
N THR A 205 -51.44 -25.06 33.81
CA THR A 205 -51.38 -24.71 32.39
C THR A 205 -51.41 -23.19 32.16
N ILE A 206 -51.93 -22.42 33.12
CA ILE A 206 -51.99 -20.95 33.08
C ILE A 206 -50.61 -20.33 33.35
N GLU A 207 -49.80 -20.94 34.22
CA GLU A 207 -48.43 -20.49 34.51
C GLU A 207 -47.55 -20.53 33.26
N ALA A 208 -47.43 -21.68 32.60
CA ALA A 208 -46.64 -21.84 31.38
C ALA A 208 -47.10 -20.91 30.25
N LYS A 209 -48.42 -20.75 30.07
CA LYS A 209 -49.01 -19.83 29.08
C LYS A 209 -48.71 -18.37 29.38
N LEU A 210 -48.73 -17.94 30.65
CA LEU A 210 -48.40 -16.57 31.03
C LEU A 210 -46.93 -16.23 30.70
N TYR A 211 -46.00 -17.16 30.95
CA TYR A 211 -44.59 -16.99 30.58
C TYR A 211 -44.36 -17.04 29.06
N GLU A 212 -45.10 -17.88 28.33
CA GLU A 212 -45.04 -17.96 26.87
C GLU A 212 -45.61 -16.71 26.18
N MET A 213 -46.76 -16.19 26.65
CA MET A 213 -47.39 -14.96 26.11
C MET A 213 -46.54 -13.70 26.35
N VAL A 214 -45.72 -13.70 27.40
CA VAL A 214 -44.84 -12.59 27.76
C VAL A 214 -43.62 -12.51 26.81
N GLY A 215 -43.15 -13.64 26.27
CA GLY A 215 -42.09 -13.71 25.27
C GLY A 215 -40.70 -13.23 25.74
N THR A 216 -39.64 -13.62 25.01
CA THR A 216 -38.23 -13.33 25.37
C THR A 216 -37.68 -12.01 24.81
N GLY A 217 -38.49 -11.23 24.10
CA GLY A 217 -37.99 -10.14 23.28
C GLY A 217 -37.79 -8.79 23.99
N HIS A 218 -38.79 -8.30 24.74
CA HIS A 218 -38.83 -6.88 25.15
C HIS A 218 -39.58 -6.67 26.49
N LEU A 219 -39.44 -7.60 27.44
CA LEU A 219 -40.26 -7.60 28.66
C LEU A 219 -39.43 -7.91 29.91
N THR A 220 -39.48 -7.01 30.88
CA THR A 220 -38.85 -7.20 32.20
C THR A 220 -39.89 -7.81 33.13
N VAL A 221 -39.67 -9.06 33.55
CA VAL A 221 -40.50 -9.73 34.57
C VAL A 221 -39.85 -9.53 35.93
N LEU A 222 -40.57 -8.94 36.89
CA LEU A 222 -40.19 -9.07 38.30
C LEU A 222 -40.78 -10.39 38.80
N GLU A 223 -39.95 -11.43 38.91
CA GLU A 223 -40.35 -12.72 39.49
C GLU A 223 -40.77 -12.54 40.96
N PRO A 224 -41.82 -13.24 41.43
CA PRO A 224 -42.04 -13.40 42.85
C PRO A 224 -40.87 -14.16 43.47
N LEU A 225 -40.59 -13.88 44.74
CA LEU A 225 -39.42 -14.33 45.47
C LEU A 225 -39.20 -15.84 45.36
N LYS A 226 -38.01 -16.26 44.95
CA LYS A 226 -37.69 -17.67 44.69
C LYS A 226 -37.88 -18.52 45.95
N GLU A 227 -38.46 -19.71 45.79
CA GLU A 227 -38.73 -20.70 46.86
C GLU A 227 -37.48 -21.12 47.68
N ARG A 228 -36.27 -20.81 47.22
CA ARG A 228 -34.99 -21.17 47.87
C ARG A 228 -34.52 -20.17 48.92
N CYS A 229 -35.17 -19.02 49.11
CA CYS A 229 -34.78 -18.05 50.14
C CYS A 229 -35.29 -18.50 51.52
N VAL A 230 -34.38 -18.99 52.36
CA VAL A 230 -34.73 -19.48 53.71
C VAL A 230 -34.63 -18.34 54.74
N LYS A 231 -33.80 -17.32 54.49
CA LYS A 231 -33.56 -16.20 55.41
C LYS A 231 -34.23 -14.89 54.96
N PRO A 232 -34.79 -14.07 55.88
CA PRO A 232 -35.42 -12.78 55.54
C PRO A 232 -34.51 -11.79 54.80
N THR A 233 -33.20 -11.81 55.04
CA THR A 233 -32.23 -10.93 54.34
C THR A 233 -32.03 -11.29 52.87
N GLU A 234 -32.09 -12.58 52.51
CA GLU A 234 -31.94 -13.05 51.12
C GLU A 234 -33.14 -12.62 50.27
N VAL A 235 -34.33 -12.60 50.89
CA VAL A 235 -35.58 -12.12 50.29
C VAL A 235 -35.46 -10.65 49.85
N VAL A 236 -34.98 -9.77 50.74
CA VAL A 236 -34.81 -8.34 50.43
C VAL A 236 -33.74 -8.13 49.36
N LEU A 237 -32.63 -8.87 49.41
CA LEU A 237 -31.56 -8.77 48.40
C LEU A 237 -32.05 -9.22 47.01
N SER A 238 -32.82 -10.32 46.94
CA SER A 238 -33.41 -10.77 45.68
C SER A 238 -34.37 -9.72 45.10
N PHE A 239 -35.19 -9.08 45.94
CA PHE A 239 -36.08 -8.01 45.51
C PHE A 239 -35.32 -6.79 44.96
N LEU A 240 -34.28 -6.33 45.67
CA LEU A 240 -33.43 -5.21 45.23
C LEU A 240 -32.64 -5.54 43.96
N ALA A 241 -32.20 -6.80 43.80
CA ALA A 241 -31.54 -7.25 42.58
C ALA A 241 -32.47 -7.20 41.36
N SER A 242 -33.74 -7.60 41.53
CA SER A 242 -34.75 -7.49 40.47
C SER A 242 -35.04 -6.03 40.09
N LEU A 243 -35.08 -5.12 41.07
CA LEU A 243 -35.16 -3.67 40.81
C LEU A 243 -33.91 -3.14 40.10
N ALA A 244 -32.71 -3.58 40.52
CA ALA A 244 -31.46 -3.19 39.85
C ALA A 244 -31.44 -3.64 38.39
N ASN A 245 -31.93 -4.85 38.09
CA ASN A 245 -32.10 -5.30 36.71
C ASN A 245 -33.07 -4.40 35.93
N ALA A 246 -34.22 -4.04 36.50
CA ALA A 246 -35.14 -3.10 35.88
C ALA A 246 -34.49 -1.73 35.60
N PHE A 247 -33.63 -1.23 36.49
CA PHE A 247 -32.87 0.01 36.29
C PHE A 247 -31.86 -0.10 35.14
N VAL A 248 -31.11 -1.21 35.06
CA VAL A 248 -30.15 -1.46 33.97
C VAL A 248 -30.85 -1.54 32.60
N GLN A 249 -32.08 -2.05 32.56
CA GLN A 249 -32.92 -2.09 31.36
C GLN A 249 -33.55 -0.72 30.98
N GLY A 250 -33.30 0.33 31.78
CA GLY A 250 -33.75 1.69 31.50
C GLY A 250 -35.03 2.13 32.21
N HIS A 251 -35.56 1.37 33.18
CA HIS A 251 -36.68 1.81 34.00
C HIS A 251 -36.20 2.75 35.13
N HIS A 252 -36.81 3.93 35.22
CA HIS A 252 -36.53 4.89 36.29
C HIS A 252 -37.59 4.81 37.41
N PHE A 253 -37.14 4.74 38.66
CA PHE A 253 -38.00 4.69 39.85
C PHE A 253 -37.27 5.30 41.06
N ASN A 254 -38.02 5.81 42.03
CA ASN A 254 -37.48 6.49 43.20
C ASN A 254 -37.42 5.56 44.41
N LEU A 255 -36.27 4.92 44.60
CA LEU A 255 -36.02 4.00 45.71
C LEU A 255 -36.12 4.68 47.09
N LEU A 256 -35.85 5.98 47.21
CA LEU A 256 -35.86 6.70 48.48
C LEU A 256 -37.22 6.69 49.17
N ARG A 257 -38.32 6.51 48.43
CA ARG A 257 -39.67 6.45 48.98
C ARG A 257 -39.97 5.19 49.81
N LEU A 258 -39.11 4.17 49.73
CA LEU A 258 -39.20 2.99 50.60
C LEU A 258 -38.53 3.21 51.97
N TYR A 259 -37.74 4.27 52.12
CA TYR A 259 -36.96 4.56 53.33
C TYR A 259 -37.51 5.82 54.05
N PRO A 260 -37.16 6.02 55.33
CA PRO A 260 -37.46 7.27 56.02
C PRO A 260 -36.87 8.49 55.29
N SER A 261 -37.53 9.64 55.39
CA SER A 261 -37.09 10.86 54.72
C SER A 261 -35.70 11.30 55.20
N ILE A 262 -34.82 11.59 54.25
CA ILE A 262 -33.50 12.17 54.52
C ILE A 262 -33.69 13.66 54.85
N GLN A 263 -33.08 14.13 55.93
CA GLN A 263 -33.07 15.55 56.30
C GLN A 263 -32.04 16.31 55.45
N PHE A 264 -32.50 17.34 54.75
CA PHE A 264 -31.65 18.28 54.02
C PHE A 264 -31.57 19.61 54.77
N PRO A 265 -30.43 20.33 54.76
CA PRO A 265 -29.19 20.06 54.02
C PRO A 265 -28.37 18.90 54.60
N VAL A 266 -27.53 18.28 53.76
CA VAL A 266 -26.61 17.20 54.18
C VAL A 266 -25.46 17.74 55.04
N SER A 267 -24.77 16.86 55.77
CA SER A 267 -23.65 17.24 56.65
C SER A 267 -22.40 17.68 55.88
N GLN A 268 -21.57 18.53 56.51
CA GLN A 268 -20.39 19.19 55.92
C GLN A 268 -19.29 18.21 55.41
N GLY A 269 -19.31 16.94 55.83
CA GLY A 269 -18.38 15.89 55.37
C GLY A 269 -18.94 14.97 54.28
N THR A 270 -20.13 15.26 53.74
CA THR A 270 -20.75 14.41 52.71
C THR A 270 -19.91 14.43 51.42
N PRO A 271 -19.51 13.27 50.86
CA PRO A 271 -18.66 13.21 49.67
C PRO A 271 -19.21 13.97 48.46
N MET A 272 -18.33 14.67 47.74
CA MET A 272 -18.71 15.37 46.51
C MET A 272 -19.12 14.39 45.41
N ILE A 273 -20.20 14.71 44.69
CA ILE A 273 -20.68 13.94 43.54
C ILE A 273 -19.86 14.23 42.28
N SER A 274 -19.47 15.50 42.07
CA SER A 274 -18.76 15.97 40.87
C SER A 274 -17.55 15.12 40.47
N PRO A 275 -16.61 14.75 41.38
CA PRO A 275 -15.44 13.93 41.01
C PRO A 275 -15.75 12.49 40.58
N ARG A 276 -16.96 11.99 40.86
CA ARG A 276 -17.40 10.64 40.52
C ARG A 276 -18.11 10.58 39.16
N LEU A 277 -18.55 11.72 38.63
CA LEU A 277 -19.13 11.83 37.29
C LEU A 277 -18.00 11.91 36.26
N ARG A 278 -17.88 10.87 35.43
CA ARG A 278 -16.95 10.84 34.30
C ARG A 278 -17.73 10.96 32.99
N TRP A 279 -17.18 11.75 32.08
CA TRP A 279 -17.69 11.89 30.72
C TRP A 279 -16.77 11.11 29.76
N ASP A 280 -17.30 10.72 28.61
CA ASP A 280 -16.48 10.20 27.53
C ASP A 280 -15.75 11.35 26.82
N HIS A 281 -14.51 11.60 27.23
CA HIS A 281 -13.62 12.60 26.62
C HIS A 281 -12.73 11.99 25.51
N SER A 282 -13.06 10.82 24.96
CA SER A 282 -12.28 10.21 23.87
C SER A 282 -12.28 11.05 22.60
N VAL A 283 -13.33 11.84 22.37
CA VAL A 283 -13.44 12.75 21.23
C VAL A 283 -12.90 14.12 21.63
N ASN A 284 -11.77 14.52 21.02
CA ASN A 284 -11.24 15.86 21.14
C ASN A 284 -12.05 16.84 20.29
N TRP A 285 -12.49 17.93 20.91
CA TRP A 285 -13.16 19.02 20.21
C TRP A 285 -12.16 20.09 19.82
N HIS A 286 -12.38 20.74 18.68
CA HIS A 286 -11.55 21.85 18.25
C HIS A 286 -11.76 23.04 19.20
N VAL A 287 -10.74 23.35 20.01
CA VAL A 287 -10.74 24.54 20.86
C VAL A 287 -10.12 25.68 20.07
N THR A 288 -10.85 26.77 19.88
CA THR A 288 -10.34 27.97 19.20
C THR A 288 -9.20 28.54 20.03
N ASN A 289 -7.96 28.45 19.53
CA ASN A 289 -6.81 29.06 20.17
C ASN A 289 -6.78 30.55 19.80
N PHE A 290 -6.99 31.45 20.77
CA PHE A 290 -6.95 32.91 20.59
C PHE A 290 -5.52 33.47 20.39
N GLN A 291 -4.56 32.66 19.96
CA GLN A 291 -3.29 33.13 19.40
C GLN A 291 -3.45 33.72 17.98
N THR A 292 -4.67 33.77 17.43
CA THR A 292 -5.02 34.42 16.15
C THR A 292 -5.36 35.92 16.26
N THR A 293 -4.80 36.62 17.24
CA THR A 293 -4.13 37.88 16.92
C THR A 293 -2.65 37.55 16.81
N ARG A 294 -2.26 36.87 15.71
CA ARG A 294 -0.86 36.81 15.32
C ARG A 294 -0.48 38.25 14.97
N MET A 295 -0.01 39.02 15.96
CA MET A 295 0.92 40.10 15.66
C MET A 295 2.08 39.41 14.96
N VAL A 296 2.12 39.51 13.64
CA VAL A 296 3.19 38.98 12.80
C VAL A 296 4.40 39.89 12.97
N ASP A 297 4.95 39.91 14.18
CA ASP A 297 6.19 40.64 14.51
C ASP A 297 7.42 39.72 14.34
N GLN A 298 7.21 38.45 13.95
CA GLN A 298 8.28 37.49 13.69
C GLN A 298 8.53 37.38 12.17
N SER A 299 9.80 37.32 11.79
CA SER A 299 10.27 37.05 10.40
C SER A 299 9.83 35.67 9.88
N THR A 300 9.35 34.82 10.76
CA THR A 300 9.24 33.37 10.57
C THR A 300 7.81 32.90 10.86
N THR A 301 7.23 32.12 9.94
CA THR A 301 5.88 31.55 10.06
C THR A 301 5.94 30.03 9.95
N GLU A 302 5.28 29.32 10.86
CA GLU A 302 5.22 27.85 10.85
C GLU A 302 3.85 27.33 10.40
N TYR A 303 3.87 26.36 9.49
CA TYR A 303 2.73 25.65 8.95
C TYR A 303 2.84 24.17 9.29
N THR A 304 1.90 23.67 10.09
CA THR A 304 1.73 22.24 10.32
C THR A 304 0.80 21.66 9.26
N ILE A 305 1.24 20.59 8.61
CA ILE A 305 0.53 19.94 7.51
C ILE A 305 0.26 18.49 7.90
N THR A 306 -1.02 18.11 7.85
CA THR A 306 -1.49 16.73 8.04
C THR A 306 -2.48 16.38 6.93
N LEU A 307 -2.50 15.13 6.51
CA LEU A 307 -3.45 14.67 5.48
C LEU A 307 -4.91 14.69 5.98
N SER A 308 -5.13 14.68 7.29
CA SER A 308 -6.47 14.86 7.89
C SER A 308 -7.02 16.28 7.72
N GLU A 309 -6.16 17.29 7.71
CA GLU A 309 -6.56 18.69 7.55
C GLU A 309 -6.54 19.14 6.09
N GLN A 310 -5.58 18.63 5.30
CA GLN A 310 -5.39 18.99 3.90
C GLN A 310 -5.49 17.75 3.00
N ASP A 311 -6.68 17.13 2.99
CA ASP A 311 -6.97 15.89 2.27
C ASP A 311 -6.69 15.95 0.76
N TYR A 312 -6.87 17.13 0.14
CA TYR A 312 -6.60 17.34 -1.28
C TYR A 312 -5.15 17.01 -1.67
N MET A 313 -4.18 17.19 -0.75
CA MET A 313 -2.77 16.88 -0.98
C MET A 313 -2.53 15.40 -1.27
N ALA A 314 -3.38 14.50 -0.76
CA ALA A 314 -3.31 13.07 -1.10
C ALA A 314 -3.46 12.81 -2.61
N GLY A 315 -4.07 13.76 -3.33
CA GLY A 315 -4.19 13.73 -4.79
C GLY A 315 -2.89 14.00 -5.54
N HIS A 316 -1.87 14.58 -4.90
CA HIS A 316 -0.56 14.85 -5.51
C HIS A 316 0.41 13.69 -5.26
N CYS A 317 0.08 12.53 -5.83
CA CYS A 317 0.90 11.33 -5.74
C CYS A 317 1.82 11.22 -6.97
N ILE A 318 3.14 11.22 -6.77
CA ILE A 318 4.11 10.95 -7.84
C ILE A 318 4.98 9.75 -7.44
N ASP A 319 5.07 8.78 -8.35
CA ASP A 319 5.78 7.51 -8.18
C ASP A 319 5.45 6.77 -6.87
N GLY A 320 4.17 6.80 -6.48
CA GLY A 320 3.65 6.13 -5.27
C GLY A 320 3.84 6.89 -3.96
N ARG A 321 4.40 8.10 -3.98
CA ARG A 321 4.55 8.97 -2.80
C ARG A 321 3.63 10.17 -2.91
N ILE A 322 2.99 10.53 -1.79
CA ILE A 322 2.29 11.81 -1.68
C ILE A 322 3.34 12.88 -1.42
N LEU A 323 3.60 13.73 -2.41
CA LEU A 323 4.56 14.83 -2.28
C LEU A 323 3.80 16.14 -2.04
N ILE A 324 4.34 17.03 -1.22
CA ILE A 324 3.84 18.41 -1.19
C ILE A 324 4.13 19.02 -2.57
N PRO A 325 3.11 19.56 -3.27
CA PRO A 325 3.31 20.18 -4.58
C PRO A 325 4.30 21.34 -4.49
N ALA A 326 5.11 21.53 -5.53
CA ALA A 326 6.02 22.68 -5.62
C ALA A 326 5.28 24.02 -5.43
N THR A 327 4.07 24.09 -6.00
CA THR A 327 3.16 25.23 -5.90
C THR A 327 2.57 25.43 -4.50
N GLY A 328 2.56 24.38 -3.66
CA GLY A 328 2.11 24.45 -2.28
C GLY A 328 3.08 25.24 -1.39
N TYR A 329 4.38 25.07 -1.59
CA TYR A 329 5.40 25.88 -0.90
C TYR A 329 5.23 27.36 -1.23
N LEU A 330 5.03 27.68 -2.51
CA LEU A 330 4.83 29.06 -2.96
C LEU A 330 3.55 29.66 -2.39
N PHE A 331 2.49 28.87 -2.26
CA PHE A 331 1.26 29.33 -1.61
C PHE A 331 1.47 29.70 -0.14
N TYR A 332 2.23 28.91 0.64
CA TYR A 332 2.54 29.27 2.04
C TYR A 332 3.43 30.51 2.14
N VAL A 333 4.36 30.69 1.20
CA VAL A 333 5.16 31.93 1.12
C VAL A 333 4.27 33.13 0.79
N TRP A 334 3.33 32.98 -0.15
CA TRP A 334 2.36 34.01 -0.49
C TRP A 334 1.49 34.39 0.72
N ASP A 335 0.94 33.40 1.42
CA ASP A 335 0.12 33.58 2.62
C ASP A 335 0.91 34.29 3.74
N SER A 336 2.16 33.90 3.98
CA SER A 336 3.04 34.58 4.93
C SER A 336 3.33 36.02 4.54
N PHE A 337 3.58 36.28 3.25
CA PHE A 337 3.86 37.62 2.73
C PHE A 337 2.64 38.53 2.78
N SER A 338 1.47 38.05 2.33
CA SER A 338 0.24 38.84 2.34
C SER A 338 -0.21 39.13 3.77
N GLY A 339 -0.15 38.13 4.67
CA GLY A 339 -0.51 38.28 6.07
C GLY A 339 0.31 39.35 6.78
N LYS A 340 1.60 39.50 6.45
CA LYS A 340 2.47 40.57 6.96
C LYS A 340 2.06 41.96 6.49
N VAL A 341 1.60 42.08 5.24
CA VAL A 341 1.12 43.35 4.67
C VAL A 341 -0.33 43.64 5.09
N GLY A 342 -1.00 42.69 5.76
CA GLY A 342 -2.38 42.83 6.23
C GLY A 342 -3.45 42.44 5.21
N PHE A 343 -3.07 41.68 4.17
CA PHE A 343 -3.96 41.18 3.12
C PHE A 343 -4.05 39.65 3.16
N ILE A 344 -5.13 39.11 2.59
CA ILE A 344 -5.21 37.68 2.24
C ILE A 344 -4.64 37.46 0.82
N PRO A 345 -4.17 36.24 0.48
CA PRO A 345 -3.68 35.93 -0.86
C PRO A 345 -4.62 36.40 -1.98
N GLU A 346 -5.93 36.19 -1.84
CA GLU A 346 -6.94 36.55 -2.86
C GLU A 346 -7.04 38.05 -3.18
N GLU A 347 -6.48 38.91 -2.34
CA GLU A 347 -6.52 40.38 -2.47
C GLU A 347 -5.18 40.98 -2.87
N MET A 348 -4.11 40.19 -2.96
CA MET A 348 -2.75 40.70 -3.15
C MET A 348 -2.07 40.10 -4.38
N PRO A 349 -1.89 40.87 -5.47
CA PRO A 349 -1.05 40.48 -6.59
C PRO A 349 0.42 40.34 -6.17
N VAL A 350 1.08 39.26 -6.61
CA VAL A 350 2.47 38.94 -6.24
C VAL A 350 3.29 38.49 -7.43
N GLU A 351 4.60 38.75 -7.34
CA GLU A 351 5.62 38.21 -8.23
C GLU A 351 6.67 37.47 -7.41
N PHE A 352 6.93 36.23 -7.81
CA PHE A 352 8.06 35.44 -7.35
C PHE A 352 9.19 35.50 -8.38
N ILE A 353 10.43 35.55 -7.91
CA ILE A 353 11.64 35.69 -8.74
C ILE A 353 12.70 34.71 -8.23
N ASP A 354 13.41 34.07 -9.16
CA ASP A 354 14.53 33.14 -8.89
C ASP A 354 14.14 32.04 -7.88
N ILE A 355 13.01 31.37 -8.11
CA ILE A 355 12.55 30.27 -7.25
C ILE A 355 13.39 29.03 -7.51
N GLU A 356 13.95 28.43 -6.46
CA GLU A 356 14.70 27.18 -6.53
C GLU A 356 14.11 26.13 -5.57
N PHE A 357 13.72 24.97 -6.12
CA PHE A 357 13.22 23.82 -5.35
C PHE A 357 14.36 22.84 -5.13
N LEU A 358 14.86 22.77 -3.90
CA LEU A 358 16.03 21.97 -3.54
C LEU A 358 15.68 20.52 -3.20
N ARG A 359 14.49 20.29 -2.64
CA ARG A 359 13.98 18.96 -2.29
C ARG A 359 12.45 18.95 -2.25
N ALA A 360 11.88 17.76 -2.46
CA ALA A 360 10.45 17.53 -2.26
C ALA A 360 10.19 16.90 -0.88
N THR A 361 9.14 17.35 -0.21
CA THR A 361 8.70 16.81 1.09
C THR A 361 7.64 15.74 0.87
N THR A 362 7.80 14.59 1.53
CA THR A 362 6.87 13.46 1.44
C THR A 362 5.90 13.47 2.62
N LEU A 363 4.61 13.26 2.35
CA LEU A 363 3.57 13.09 3.35
C LEU A 363 3.17 11.61 3.48
N THR A 364 2.92 11.17 4.71
CA THR A 364 2.36 9.84 5.01
C THR A 364 1.11 9.99 5.88
N PRO A 365 0.13 9.06 5.83
CA PRO A 365 -1.18 9.22 6.51
C PRO A 365 -1.11 9.57 8.00
N ASP A 366 -0.13 9.03 8.71
CA ASP A 366 0.02 9.19 10.17
C ASP A 366 1.07 10.24 10.56
N GLN A 367 1.69 10.92 9.58
CA GLN A 367 2.78 11.85 9.83
C GLN A 367 2.30 13.30 9.78
N GLN A 368 2.78 14.07 10.77
CA GLN A 368 2.69 15.52 10.79
C GLN A 368 4.00 16.10 10.27
N VAL A 369 3.90 17.02 9.30
CA VAL A 369 5.06 17.73 8.74
C VAL A 369 4.92 19.21 9.06
N THR A 370 5.97 19.82 9.61
CA THR A 370 6.01 21.26 9.87
C THR A 370 6.95 21.94 8.89
N LEU A 371 6.42 22.92 8.15
CA LEU A 371 7.18 23.81 7.28
C LEU A 371 7.34 25.18 7.94
N THR A 372 8.57 25.67 7.94
CA THR A 372 8.92 27.00 8.45
C THR A 372 9.24 27.91 7.28
N VAL A 373 8.55 29.04 7.17
CA VAL A 373 8.76 30.06 6.13
C VAL A 373 9.44 31.27 6.78
N ASP A 374 10.69 31.53 6.40
CA ASP A 374 11.44 32.73 6.79
C ASP A 374 11.38 33.75 5.66
N LEU A 375 11.02 35.00 5.97
CA LEU A 375 10.89 36.07 4.98
C LEU A 375 11.59 37.35 5.43
N ASN A 376 12.48 37.86 4.59
CA ASN A 376 13.12 39.16 4.73
C ASN A 376 12.31 40.23 4.00
N GLU A 377 11.72 41.15 4.75
CA GLU A 377 10.76 42.14 4.24
C GLU A 377 11.37 43.17 3.29
N ILE A 378 12.64 43.53 3.48
CA ILE A 378 13.31 44.56 2.68
C ILE A 378 13.70 44.01 1.32
N THR A 379 14.26 42.79 1.31
CA THR A 379 14.79 42.17 0.09
C THR A 379 13.76 41.31 -0.64
N GLY A 380 12.65 40.96 0.02
CA GLY A 380 11.69 39.98 -0.44
C GLY A 380 12.22 38.55 -0.43
N PHE A 381 13.45 38.30 0.04
CA PHE A 381 14.05 36.97 0.03
C PHE A 381 13.36 36.06 1.04
N PHE A 382 13.03 34.84 0.61
CA PHE A 382 12.40 33.84 1.45
C PHE A 382 13.12 32.50 1.39
N GLU A 383 13.01 31.76 2.50
CA GLU A 383 13.47 30.39 2.64
C GLU A 383 12.37 29.55 3.28
N VAL A 384 12.11 28.36 2.73
CA VAL A 384 11.17 27.38 3.30
C VAL A 384 11.97 26.19 3.82
N ARG A 385 11.77 25.82 5.08
CA ARG A 385 12.49 24.74 5.77
C ARG A 385 11.55 23.67 6.29
N GLU A 386 11.99 22.41 6.23
CA GLU A 386 11.39 21.26 6.90
C GLU A 386 12.32 20.88 8.06
N GLY A 387 12.00 21.31 9.28
CA GLY A 387 12.94 21.25 10.40
C GLY A 387 14.19 22.10 10.13
N THR A 388 15.35 21.45 9.99
CA THR A 388 16.62 22.11 9.64
C THR A 388 16.95 22.08 8.15
N ALA A 389 16.20 21.30 7.35
CA ALA A 389 16.50 21.12 5.93
C ALA A 389 15.84 22.21 5.09
N LEU A 390 16.64 22.88 4.25
CA LEU A 390 16.14 23.86 3.28
C LEU A 390 15.41 23.15 2.13
N VAL A 391 14.23 23.65 1.77
CA VAL A 391 13.31 23.05 0.80
C VAL A 391 13.17 23.92 -0.43
N VAL A 392 12.86 25.21 -0.24
CA VAL A 392 12.67 26.18 -1.33
C VAL A 392 13.33 27.50 -0.96
N THR A 393 13.90 28.18 -1.95
CA THR A 393 14.39 29.56 -1.82
C THR A 393 13.86 30.41 -2.97
N GLY A 394 13.84 31.73 -2.78
CA GLY A 394 13.51 32.66 -3.83
C GLY A 394 13.28 34.08 -3.31
N ARG A 395 12.69 34.92 -4.15
CA ARG A 395 12.22 36.27 -3.75
C ARG A 395 10.75 36.44 -4.07
N ILE A 396 10.04 37.18 -3.23
CA ILE A 396 8.64 37.59 -3.43
C ILE A 396 8.51 39.11 -3.30
N GLN A 397 7.71 39.71 -4.17
CA GLN A 397 7.38 41.13 -4.11
C GLN A 397 5.92 41.39 -4.50
N ALA A 398 5.36 42.50 -4.05
CA ALA A 398 4.03 42.94 -4.45
C ALA A 398 4.02 43.37 -5.93
N LEU A 399 3.10 42.81 -6.71
CA LEU A 399 2.99 43.09 -8.14
C LEU A 399 2.11 44.32 -8.38
N ARG A 400 2.61 45.29 -9.15
CA ARG A 400 1.89 46.53 -9.50
C ARG A 400 1.71 46.63 -11.01
N ASN A 401 0.51 47.00 -11.46
CA ASN A 401 0.19 47.25 -12.87
C ASN A 401 0.53 46.08 -13.81
N PHE A 402 0.19 44.85 -13.41
CA PHE A 402 0.37 43.69 -14.27
C PHE A 402 -0.73 43.62 -15.32
N THR A 403 -0.32 43.52 -16.58
CA THR A 403 -1.19 43.13 -17.68
C THR A 403 -0.53 41.91 -18.33
N PRO A 404 -1.20 40.75 -18.38
CA PRO A 404 -0.65 39.56 -19.02
C PRO A 404 -0.31 39.87 -20.48
N ALA A 405 0.84 39.40 -20.95
CA ALA A 405 1.20 39.58 -22.35
C ALA A 405 0.17 38.88 -23.26
N LEU A 406 -0.32 39.59 -24.28
CA LEU A 406 -1.20 39.02 -25.31
C LEU A 406 -0.38 38.09 -26.20
N THR A 407 -0.27 36.83 -25.81
CA THR A 407 0.40 35.81 -26.63
C THR A 407 -0.66 35.21 -27.56
N GLN A 408 -0.43 35.27 -28.88
CA GLN A 408 -1.32 34.60 -29.82
C GLN A 408 -1.22 33.10 -29.61
N GLN A 409 -2.36 32.42 -29.43
CA GLN A 409 -2.39 30.97 -29.40
C GLN A 409 -1.84 30.42 -30.72
N ARG A 410 -0.70 29.74 -30.64
CA ARG A 410 -0.09 29.09 -31.79
C ARG A 410 -1.01 27.96 -32.22
N ARG A 411 -1.53 28.02 -33.45
CA ARG A 411 -2.27 26.89 -34.03
C ARG A 411 -1.27 25.82 -34.40
N THR A 412 -1.37 24.65 -33.77
CA THR A 412 -0.53 23.49 -34.07
C THR A 412 -1.39 22.30 -34.50
N ASP A 413 -0.79 21.36 -35.24
CA ASP A 413 -1.45 20.11 -35.64
C ASP A 413 -1.40 19.03 -34.54
N ALA A 414 -1.14 19.48 -33.30
CA ALA A 414 -1.04 18.64 -32.12
C ALA A 414 -2.38 17.98 -31.80
N THR A 415 -2.32 16.77 -31.25
CA THR A 415 -3.53 16.00 -30.96
C THR A 415 -4.13 16.50 -29.66
N LEU A 416 -5.44 16.81 -29.66
CA LEU A 416 -6.15 17.21 -28.46
C LEU A 416 -6.50 15.98 -27.62
N LEU A 417 -5.90 15.88 -26.44
CA LEU A 417 -6.10 14.79 -25.50
C LEU A 417 -7.23 15.14 -24.51
N PRO A 418 -8.30 14.32 -24.41
CA PRO A 418 -9.29 14.49 -23.34
C PRO A 418 -8.67 14.12 -21.98
N SER A 419 -9.27 14.60 -20.89
CA SER A 419 -8.77 14.42 -19.51
C SER A 419 -8.32 13.00 -19.18
N LYS A 420 -9.11 11.99 -19.58
CA LYS A 420 -8.77 10.58 -19.34
C LYS A 420 -7.47 10.15 -20.03
N ASP A 421 -7.23 10.63 -21.24
CA ASP A 421 -6.06 10.29 -22.03
C ASP A 421 -4.83 11.12 -21.61
N PHE A 422 -5.03 12.39 -21.26
CA PHE A 422 -4.01 13.26 -20.66
C PHE A 422 -3.43 12.64 -19.37
N TYR A 423 -4.30 12.30 -18.41
CA TYR A 423 -3.87 11.68 -17.16
C TYR A 423 -3.43 10.21 -17.34
N LYS A 424 -3.84 9.53 -18.41
CA LYS A 424 -3.27 8.22 -18.76
C LYS A 424 -1.80 8.37 -19.12
N GLU A 425 -1.45 9.35 -19.95
CA GLU A 425 -0.05 9.59 -20.35
C GLU A 425 0.81 9.96 -19.14
N LEU A 426 0.36 10.90 -18.32
CA LEU A 426 1.07 11.29 -17.10
C LEU A 426 1.25 10.09 -16.14
N ARG A 427 0.23 9.25 -15.97
CA ARG A 427 0.35 8.05 -15.13
C ARG A 427 1.39 7.05 -15.65
N LEU A 428 1.51 6.91 -16.98
CA LEU A 428 2.53 6.04 -17.58
C LEU A 428 3.96 6.57 -17.34
N ARG A 429 4.12 7.90 -17.25
CA ARG A 429 5.38 8.56 -16.87
C ARG A 429 5.68 8.49 -15.36
N GLY A 430 4.68 8.18 -14.53
CA GLY A 430 4.82 7.99 -13.07
C GLY A 430 4.01 8.96 -12.20
N TYR A 431 3.24 9.87 -12.81
CA TYR A 431 2.40 10.82 -12.08
C TYR A 431 1.01 10.22 -11.78
N HIS A 432 0.76 9.90 -10.52
CA HIS A 432 -0.48 9.27 -10.05
C HIS A 432 -1.46 10.31 -9.50
N TYR A 433 -1.68 11.40 -10.24
CA TYR A 433 -2.57 12.48 -9.81
C TYR A 433 -3.99 11.99 -9.53
N ALA A 434 -4.65 12.58 -8.53
CA ALA A 434 -6.04 12.33 -8.16
C ALA A 434 -6.70 13.59 -7.56
N GLY A 435 -8.03 13.56 -7.40
CA GLY A 435 -8.79 14.65 -6.77
C GLY A 435 -8.61 16.01 -7.47
N PHE A 436 -8.18 17.02 -6.72
CA PHE A 436 -7.99 18.40 -7.18
C PHE A 436 -6.91 18.54 -8.25
N PHE A 437 -5.90 17.66 -8.23
CA PHE A 437 -4.82 17.64 -9.23
C PHE A 437 -5.23 16.99 -10.55
N ARG A 438 -6.49 16.52 -10.67
CA ARG A 438 -7.12 16.06 -11.90
C ARG A 438 -8.14 17.07 -12.41
N SER A 439 -7.67 18.26 -12.76
CA SER A 439 -8.54 19.36 -13.21
C SER A 439 -8.32 19.79 -14.66
N VAL A 440 -7.36 19.21 -15.37
CA VAL A 440 -7.21 19.38 -16.83
C VAL A 440 -8.31 18.60 -17.55
N ILE A 441 -9.18 19.33 -18.26
CA ILE A 441 -10.34 18.78 -19.00
C ILE A 441 -9.88 18.25 -20.37
N GLU A 442 -9.04 19.02 -21.04
CA GLU A 442 -8.44 18.68 -22.34
C GLU A 442 -7.15 19.48 -22.51
N ALA A 443 -6.20 18.92 -23.24
CA ALA A 443 -4.94 19.59 -23.57
C ALA A 443 -4.38 19.09 -24.91
N ALA A 444 -3.80 20.00 -25.68
CA ALA A 444 -3.00 19.64 -26.84
C ALA A 444 -1.73 18.92 -26.37
N SER A 445 -1.29 17.90 -27.13
CA SER A 445 -0.14 17.07 -26.77
C SER A 445 1.19 17.83 -26.66
N ASP A 446 1.29 19.01 -27.28
CA ASP A 446 2.45 19.91 -27.23
C ASP A 446 2.32 21.03 -26.18
N GLY A 447 1.23 21.03 -25.38
CA GLY A 447 0.96 22.05 -24.37
C GLY A 447 0.51 23.41 -24.90
N SER A 448 0.42 23.60 -26.23
CA SER A 448 0.01 24.88 -26.84
C SER A 448 -1.37 25.37 -26.39
N TYR A 449 -2.24 24.44 -25.98
CA TYR A 449 -3.57 24.69 -25.47
C TYR A 449 -3.91 23.69 -24.36
N ALA A 450 -4.54 24.16 -23.30
CA ALA A 450 -5.23 23.33 -22.32
C ALA A 450 -6.42 24.08 -21.70
N LYS A 451 -7.38 23.32 -21.21
CA LYS A 451 -8.54 23.83 -20.46
C LYS A 451 -8.55 23.24 -19.07
N ILE A 452 -8.47 24.08 -18.05
CA ILE A 452 -8.36 23.67 -16.64
C ILE A 452 -9.59 24.14 -15.87
N GLU A 453 -10.20 23.22 -15.13
CA GLU A 453 -11.29 23.50 -14.20
C GLU A 453 -10.75 24.12 -12.89
N TRP A 454 -11.34 25.22 -12.44
CA TRP A 454 -10.95 25.88 -11.20
C TRP A 454 -11.82 25.42 -10.02
N LYS A 455 -11.19 24.73 -9.07
CA LYS A 455 -11.83 24.16 -7.88
C LYS A 455 -11.57 24.97 -6.60
N ASN A 456 -11.39 26.29 -6.72
CA ASN A 456 -11.07 27.18 -5.60
C ASN A 456 -9.81 26.76 -4.82
N ASN A 457 -8.76 26.31 -5.51
CA ASN A 457 -7.50 25.88 -4.90
C ASN A 457 -6.32 26.30 -5.78
N TRP A 458 -5.58 27.32 -5.35
CA TRP A 458 -4.44 27.89 -6.08
C TRP A 458 -3.32 26.88 -6.30
N THR A 459 -2.97 26.10 -5.28
CA THR A 459 -1.96 25.05 -5.34
C THR A 459 -2.25 24.07 -6.48
N ALA A 460 -3.49 23.58 -6.58
CA ALA A 460 -3.90 22.62 -7.59
C ALA A 460 -3.98 23.22 -9.00
N LEU A 461 -4.44 24.48 -9.14
CA LEU A 461 -4.48 25.16 -10.44
C LEU A 461 -3.07 25.38 -11.00
N LEU A 462 -2.17 25.93 -10.17
CA LEU A 462 -0.78 26.15 -10.55
C LEU A 462 -0.09 24.82 -10.87
N ASP A 463 -0.38 23.75 -10.14
CA ASP A 463 0.18 22.44 -10.46
C ASP A 463 -0.39 21.89 -11.78
N CYS A 464 -1.69 22.02 -12.04
CA CYS A 464 -2.29 21.65 -13.33
C CYS A 464 -1.68 22.44 -14.49
N MET A 465 -1.30 23.69 -14.28
CA MET A 465 -0.50 24.46 -15.23
C MET A 465 0.86 23.79 -15.49
N LEU A 466 1.61 23.41 -14.45
CA LEU A 466 2.87 22.67 -14.60
C LEU A 466 2.68 21.32 -15.31
N GLN A 467 1.55 20.63 -15.11
CA GLN A 467 1.23 19.39 -15.83
C GLN A 467 1.15 19.60 -17.35
N VAL A 468 0.72 20.78 -17.81
CA VAL A 468 0.63 21.13 -19.25
C VAL A 468 2.01 21.33 -19.87
N SER A 469 2.99 21.85 -19.13
CA SER A 469 4.37 21.91 -19.64
C SER A 469 5.04 20.53 -19.63
N ILE A 470 4.72 19.67 -18.65
CA ILE A 470 5.23 18.29 -18.57
C ILE A 470 4.74 17.45 -19.76
N ILE A 471 3.47 17.55 -20.16
CA ILE A 471 2.98 16.76 -21.31
C ILE A 471 3.71 17.14 -22.61
N ALA A 472 4.04 18.42 -22.76
CA ALA A 472 4.74 19.00 -23.91
C ALA A 472 6.20 18.53 -24.04
N MET A 473 6.77 17.98 -22.96
CA MET A 473 8.10 17.38 -23.01
C MET A 473 8.07 16.11 -23.85
N ASP A 474 8.94 16.05 -24.85
CA ASP A 474 9.19 14.88 -25.69
C ASP A 474 10.07 13.85 -24.96
N SER A 475 9.63 13.46 -23.77
CA SER A 475 10.25 12.44 -22.94
C SER A 475 9.19 11.77 -22.08
N ARG A 476 9.34 10.46 -21.84
CA ARG A 476 8.50 9.71 -20.89
C ARG A 476 9.14 9.57 -19.50
N SER A 477 10.27 10.23 -19.27
CA SER A 477 10.90 10.26 -17.96
C SER A 477 10.04 11.04 -16.97
N LEU A 478 10.13 10.63 -15.70
CA LEU A 478 9.49 11.34 -14.60
C LEU A 478 10.31 12.60 -14.29
N ALA A 479 9.69 13.78 -14.40
CA ALA A 479 10.32 15.05 -14.11
C ALA A 479 9.61 15.83 -12.99
N ILE A 480 10.37 16.57 -12.19
CA ILE A 480 9.82 17.46 -11.16
C ILE A 480 10.35 18.89 -11.33
N PRO A 481 9.56 19.92 -11.00
CA PRO A 481 10.03 21.30 -11.04
C PRO A 481 11.23 21.52 -10.12
N THR A 482 12.29 22.13 -10.64
CA THR A 482 13.48 22.50 -9.86
C THR A 482 13.72 23.99 -9.82
N ARG A 483 13.26 24.73 -10.84
CA ARG A 483 13.42 26.19 -10.87
C ARG A 483 12.31 26.87 -11.64
N ILE A 484 11.95 28.07 -11.19
CA ILE A 484 11.08 29.01 -11.91
C ILE A 484 11.74 30.39 -11.83
N ASP A 485 12.07 30.98 -12.98
CA ASP A 485 12.72 32.29 -13.00
C ASP A 485 11.77 33.41 -12.57
N SER A 486 10.51 33.36 -13.02
CA SER A 486 9.48 34.33 -12.61
C SER A 486 8.09 33.71 -12.60
N LEU A 487 7.32 33.94 -11.53
CA LEU A 487 5.91 33.59 -11.41
C LEU A 487 5.12 34.83 -10.99
N LYS A 488 4.18 35.28 -11.80
CA LYS A 488 3.29 36.42 -11.54
C LYS A 488 1.86 35.93 -11.35
N ILE A 489 1.20 36.40 -10.30
CA ILE A 489 -0.17 36.06 -9.97
C ILE A 489 -0.92 37.35 -9.65
N ASP A 490 -2.00 37.63 -10.38
CA ASP A 490 -2.99 38.65 -10.01
C ASP A 490 -4.36 37.98 -9.76
N PRO A 491 -4.72 37.72 -8.49
CA PRO A 491 -5.94 37.00 -8.15
C PRO A 491 -7.22 37.79 -8.49
N ILE A 492 -7.13 39.12 -8.45
CA ILE A 492 -8.26 40.03 -8.71
C ILE A 492 -8.63 39.97 -10.19
N GLN A 493 -7.64 40.16 -11.07
CA GLN A 493 -7.83 40.03 -12.51
C GLN A 493 -8.18 38.61 -12.92
N HIS A 494 -7.59 37.59 -12.29
CA HIS A 494 -7.87 36.19 -12.59
C HIS A 494 -9.35 35.83 -12.32
N LYS A 495 -9.91 36.34 -11.22
CA LYS A 495 -11.34 36.18 -10.91
C LYS A 495 -12.22 36.97 -11.89
N ALA A 496 -11.84 38.19 -12.24
CA ALA A 496 -12.60 39.04 -13.16
C ALA A 496 -12.64 38.51 -14.61
N ALA A 497 -11.60 37.77 -15.03
CA ALA A 497 -11.51 37.20 -16.37
C ALA A 497 -12.54 36.08 -16.65
N ASN A 498 -13.21 35.55 -15.62
CA ASN A 498 -14.15 34.45 -15.76
C ASN A 498 -15.61 34.92 -15.65
N GLN A 499 -16.33 34.93 -16.77
CA GLN A 499 -17.76 35.28 -16.87
C GLN A 499 -18.65 34.03 -16.97
N SER A 500 -18.43 33.02 -16.13
CA SER A 500 -19.32 31.85 -16.09
C SER A 500 -20.62 32.16 -15.35
N ASN A 501 -21.75 31.59 -15.79
CA ASN A 501 -23.02 31.64 -15.06
C ASN A 501 -22.83 31.11 -13.63
N GLU A 502 -23.56 31.67 -12.64
CA GLU A 502 -23.40 31.36 -11.19
C GLU A 502 -23.47 29.86 -10.83
N ASN A 503 -23.98 28.99 -11.73
CA ASN A 503 -24.13 27.56 -11.52
C ASN A 503 -23.05 26.68 -12.19
N GLU A 504 -22.11 27.23 -12.98
CA GLU A 504 -21.04 26.45 -13.63
C GLU A 504 -19.67 26.68 -12.99
N VAL A 505 -18.89 25.59 -12.85
CA VAL A 505 -17.51 25.67 -12.36
C VAL A 505 -16.64 26.46 -13.34
N PRO A 506 -15.92 27.51 -12.89
CA PRO A 506 -15.02 28.30 -13.72
C PRO A 506 -13.98 27.46 -14.48
N LYS A 507 -13.71 27.82 -15.74
CA LYS A 507 -12.73 27.13 -16.59
C LYS A 507 -11.78 28.15 -17.21
N TYR A 508 -10.49 27.89 -17.10
CA TYR A 508 -9.45 28.75 -17.63
C TYR A 508 -8.73 28.07 -18.79
N ILE A 509 -8.36 28.88 -19.78
CA ILE A 509 -7.52 28.44 -20.88
C ILE A 509 -6.06 28.67 -20.47
N THR A 510 -5.25 27.64 -20.63
CA THR A 510 -3.82 27.65 -20.40
C THR A 510 -3.09 27.41 -21.72
N SER A 511 -1.97 28.08 -21.93
CA SER A 511 -1.08 27.85 -23.08
C SER A 511 0.37 27.81 -22.63
N PHE A 512 1.12 26.84 -23.14
CA PHE A 512 2.56 26.73 -22.97
C PHE A 512 3.25 27.03 -24.31
N ASP A 513 4.11 28.05 -24.32
CA ASP A 513 5.03 28.33 -25.41
C ASP A 513 6.42 27.82 -25.03
N ARG A 514 6.85 26.74 -25.70
CA ARG A 514 8.15 26.10 -25.46
C ARG A 514 9.32 26.98 -25.86
N ASP A 515 9.18 27.79 -26.92
CA ASP A 515 10.27 28.62 -27.46
C ASP A 515 10.53 29.80 -26.52
N LEU A 516 9.48 30.34 -25.90
CA LEU A 516 9.57 31.41 -24.90
C LEU A 516 9.75 30.88 -23.46
N ASN A 517 9.64 29.57 -23.25
CA ASN A 517 9.47 28.93 -21.94
C ASN A 517 8.48 29.69 -21.04
N LEU A 518 7.29 29.94 -21.61
CA LEU A 518 6.24 30.80 -21.06
C LEU A 518 4.95 30.01 -20.92
N LEU A 519 4.41 29.96 -19.72
CA LEU A 519 3.14 29.33 -19.41
C LEU A 519 2.16 30.39 -18.88
N GLN A 520 1.00 30.50 -19.50
CA GLN A 520 0.01 31.54 -19.18
C GLN A 520 -1.37 30.93 -18.93
N CYS A 521 -2.09 31.46 -17.95
CA CYS A 521 -3.46 31.06 -17.62
C CYS A 521 -4.22 32.23 -16.96
N GLY A 522 -5.12 32.89 -17.69
CA GLY A 522 -5.80 34.09 -17.21
C GLY A 522 -4.76 35.16 -16.79
N ALA A 523 -4.83 35.63 -15.54
CA ALA A 523 -3.86 36.57 -14.97
C ALA A 523 -2.70 35.89 -14.20
N ILE A 524 -2.26 34.72 -14.67
CA ILE A 524 -1.10 33.99 -14.15
C ILE A 524 -0.07 33.84 -15.27
N GLU A 525 1.20 34.12 -14.96
CA GLU A 525 2.31 33.96 -15.88
C GLU A 525 3.49 33.26 -15.19
N ILE A 526 3.99 32.17 -15.78
CA ILE A 526 5.19 31.45 -15.33
C ILE A 526 6.22 31.49 -16.46
N ARG A 527 7.43 31.95 -16.16
CA ARG A 527 8.58 32.00 -17.07
C ARG A 527 9.75 31.21 -16.55
N GLY A 528 10.50 30.60 -17.46
CA GLY A 528 11.75 29.92 -17.11
C GLY A 528 11.52 28.72 -16.21
N LEU A 529 10.45 27.95 -16.47
CA LEU A 529 10.20 26.71 -15.75
C LEU A 529 11.23 25.67 -16.19
N ASN A 530 12.04 25.22 -15.25
CA ASN A 530 12.94 24.09 -15.44
C ASN A 530 12.48 22.94 -14.57
N ALA A 531 12.40 21.75 -15.17
CA ALA A 531 12.14 20.51 -14.46
C ALA A 531 13.28 19.53 -14.72
N SER A 532 13.71 18.83 -13.68
CA SER A 532 14.76 17.81 -13.76
C SER A 532 14.15 16.41 -13.75
N THR A 533 14.77 15.49 -14.46
CA THR A 533 14.37 14.08 -14.45
C THR A 533 14.80 13.43 -13.13
N ILE A 534 13.94 12.58 -12.58
CA ILE A 534 14.22 11.80 -11.39
C ILE A 534 14.10 10.31 -11.70
N ALA A 535 15.00 9.53 -11.11
CA ALA A 535 14.96 8.08 -11.24
C ALA A 535 13.69 7.54 -10.58
N ARG A 536 12.94 6.73 -11.34
CA ARG A 536 11.78 6.03 -10.81
C ARG A 536 12.21 4.98 -9.80
N ARG A 537 11.42 4.83 -8.75
CA ARG A 537 11.55 3.72 -7.81
C ARG A 537 11.10 2.46 -8.51
N LEU A 538 11.64 1.34 -8.04
CA LEU A 538 11.09 0.05 -8.43
C LEU A 538 9.66 -0.03 -7.90
N PRO A 539 8.69 -0.47 -8.72
CA PRO A 539 7.33 -0.66 -8.25
C PRO A 539 7.35 -1.61 -7.04
N PRO A 540 6.51 -1.36 -6.03
CA PRO A 540 6.39 -2.26 -4.88
C PRO A 540 5.81 -3.60 -5.37
N GLY A 541 6.61 -4.65 -5.34
CA GLY A 541 6.25 -6.00 -5.77
C GLY A 541 7.14 -6.51 -6.90
N VAL A 542 7.91 -7.55 -6.61
CA VAL A 542 8.63 -8.31 -7.65
C VAL A 542 7.60 -9.21 -8.32
N PRO A 543 7.42 -9.15 -9.65
CA PRO A 543 6.52 -10.07 -10.33
C PRO A 543 7.01 -11.50 -10.11
N VAL A 544 6.12 -12.40 -9.70
CA VAL A 544 6.41 -13.82 -9.64
C VAL A 544 6.41 -14.36 -11.07
N LEU A 545 7.56 -14.80 -11.55
CA LEU A 545 7.72 -15.39 -12.87
C LEU A 545 7.61 -16.91 -12.75
N GLU A 546 6.70 -17.49 -13.52
CA GLU A 546 6.42 -18.93 -13.47
C GLU A 546 6.43 -19.53 -14.86
N SER A 547 6.83 -20.79 -14.95
CA SER A 547 6.68 -21.62 -16.15
C SER A 547 5.63 -22.70 -15.90
N TYR A 548 4.73 -22.90 -16.86
CA TYR A 548 3.64 -23.88 -16.77
C TYR A 548 4.05 -25.18 -17.45
N ARG A 549 4.20 -26.26 -16.69
CA ARG A 549 4.73 -27.55 -17.19
C ARG A 549 3.89 -28.72 -16.71
N PHE A 550 3.81 -29.77 -17.53
CA PHE A 550 3.19 -31.03 -17.13
C PHE A 550 4.09 -31.77 -16.15
N LEU A 551 3.50 -32.23 -15.05
CA LEU A 551 4.15 -33.01 -14.01
C LEU A 551 3.32 -34.30 -13.77
N PRO A 552 3.91 -35.49 -13.97
CA PRO A 552 3.28 -36.76 -13.57
C PRO A 552 2.98 -36.80 -12.07
N TYR A 553 1.97 -37.57 -11.63
CA TYR A 553 1.72 -37.78 -10.20
C TYR A 553 2.86 -38.54 -9.48
N TYR A 554 3.61 -39.34 -10.24
CA TYR A 554 4.75 -40.14 -9.74
C TYR A 554 6.02 -39.74 -10.49
N PRO A 555 6.56 -38.52 -10.27
CA PRO A 555 7.79 -38.08 -10.89
C PRO A 555 8.98 -38.94 -10.43
N GLN A 556 9.83 -39.34 -11.37
CA GLN A 556 11.09 -40.04 -11.08
C GLN A 556 12.27 -39.08 -10.81
N GLN A 557 12.10 -37.80 -11.13
CA GLN A 557 13.13 -36.78 -10.95
C GLN A 557 13.18 -36.26 -9.51
N VAL A 558 14.38 -35.97 -9.01
CA VAL A 558 14.58 -35.27 -7.73
C VAL A 558 14.21 -33.80 -7.90
N LEU A 559 13.36 -33.29 -7.02
CA LEU A 559 12.87 -31.91 -7.04
C LEU A 559 13.38 -31.11 -5.85
N GLN A 560 13.42 -29.79 -6.01
CA GLN A 560 13.74 -28.86 -4.92
C GLN A 560 12.54 -28.72 -3.98
N LEU A 561 12.79 -28.58 -2.67
CA LEU A 561 11.75 -28.48 -1.64
C LEU A 561 10.79 -27.31 -1.89
N THR A 562 11.28 -26.17 -2.38
CA THR A 562 10.47 -24.99 -2.71
C THR A 562 9.47 -25.26 -3.83
N ASP A 563 9.87 -26.05 -4.84
CA ASP A 563 9.00 -26.42 -5.94
C ASP A 563 7.95 -27.42 -5.48
N VAL A 564 8.34 -28.41 -4.66
CA VAL A 564 7.42 -29.40 -4.10
C VAL A 564 6.36 -28.74 -3.22
N ALA A 565 6.76 -27.81 -2.34
CA ALA A 565 5.82 -27.06 -1.51
C ALA A 565 4.80 -26.29 -2.38
N SER A 566 5.27 -25.63 -3.43
CA SER A 566 4.42 -24.89 -4.37
C SER A 566 3.45 -25.81 -5.14
N ILE A 567 3.93 -26.97 -5.61
CA ILE A 567 3.12 -27.97 -6.31
C ILE A 567 2.00 -28.50 -5.41
N ILE A 568 2.31 -28.80 -4.15
CA ILE A 568 1.32 -29.31 -3.19
C ILE A 568 0.27 -28.25 -2.91
N VAL A 569 0.67 -27.01 -2.61
CA VAL A 569 -0.27 -25.89 -2.37
C VAL A 569 -1.19 -25.67 -3.57
N GLN A 570 -0.63 -25.63 -4.79
CA GLN A 570 -1.41 -25.51 -6.03
C GLN A 570 -2.40 -26.67 -6.20
N THR A 571 -1.97 -27.89 -5.91
CA THR A 571 -2.83 -29.09 -6.02
C THR A 571 -3.99 -29.05 -5.03
N ILE A 572 -3.76 -28.60 -3.80
CA ILE A 572 -4.80 -28.47 -2.80
C ILE A 572 -5.80 -27.37 -3.19
N LEU A 573 -5.31 -26.20 -3.63
CA LEU A 573 -6.16 -25.07 -4.05
C LEU A 573 -6.99 -25.35 -5.31
N GLU A 574 -6.48 -26.16 -6.24
CA GLU A 574 -7.21 -26.62 -7.43
C GLU A 574 -8.42 -27.50 -7.05
N ASN A 575 -8.27 -28.30 -5.99
CA ASN A 575 -9.33 -29.14 -5.45
C ASN A 575 -10.28 -28.38 -4.52
N GLN A 576 -9.78 -27.44 -3.71
CA GLN A 576 -10.58 -26.64 -2.80
C GLN A 576 -10.18 -25.16 -2.84
N ALA A 577 -11.04 -24.33 -3.41
CA ALA A 577 -10.85 -22.89 -3.39
C ALA A 577 -11.11 -22.33 -1.98
N THR A 578 -10.10 -21.70 -1.38
CA THR A 578 -10.20 -21.05 -0.07
C THR A 578 -9.41 -19.74 -0.05
N ILE A 579 -9.83 -18.82 0.82
CA ILE A 579 -9.10 -17.58 1.13
C ILE A 579 -8.06 -17.84 2.24
N PHE A 580 -8.34 -18.78 3.14
CA PHE A 580 -7.46 -19.13 4.25
C PHE A 580 -6.92 -20.55 4.05
N PHE A 581 -5.60 -20.66 3.95
CA PHE A 581 -4.91 -21.93 3.78
C PHE A 581 -4.28 -22.34 5.10
N THR A 582 -4.90 -23.28 5.80
CA THR A 582 -4.47 -23.81 7.11
C THR A 582 -3.47 -24.96 6.94
N VAL A 583 -2.26 -24.76 7.44
CA VAL A 583 -1.19 -25.77 7.48
C VAL A 583 -0.85 -26.08 8.93
N ALA A 584 -0.82 -27.37 9.28
CA ALA A 584 -0.31 -27.85 10.55
C ALA A 584 0.89 -28.76 10.30
N GLU A 585 2.03 -28.49 10.93
CA GLU A 585 3.20 -29.40 10.95
C GLU A 585 3.39 -29.96 12.36
N ILE A 586 3.62 -31.26 12.45
CA ILE A 586 4.00 -31.91 13.70
C ILE A 586 5.51 -31.97 13.75
N HIS A 587 6.10 -31.37 14.79
CA HIS A 587 7.54 -31.29 14.93
C HIS A 587 8.16 -32.68 15.12
N SER A 588 9.08 -33.04 14.24
CA SER A 588 9.86 -34.27 14.32
C SER A 588 11.14 -34.04 15.14
N PRO A 589 11.56 -35.00 16.00
CA PRO A 589 12.83 -34.95 16.70
C PRO A 589 14.05 -35.19 15.78
N THR A 590 13.85 -35.73 14.57
CA THR A 590 14.93 -36.12 13.63
C THR A 590 15.08 -35.15 12.47
N LYS A 591 14.06 -34.34 12.16
CA LYS A 591 14.00 -33.50 10.95
C LYS A 591 13.65 -32.05 11.26
N ALA A 592 14.25 -31.12 10.51
CA ALA A 592 13.93 -29.69 10.61
C ALA A 592 12.51 -29.39 10.09
N PRO A 593 11.81 -28.39 10.66
CA PRO A 593 10.48 -27.99 10.20
C PRO A 593 10.54 -27.35 8.81
N ILE A 594 9.58 -27.70 7.95
CA ILE A 594 9.48 -27.21 6.57
C ILE A 594 8.30 -26.26 6.33
N ILE A 595 7.48 -26.00 7.36
CA ILE A 595 6.26 -25.18 7.27
C ILE A 595 6.48 -23.77 6.70
N SER A 596 7.66 -23.18 6.86
CA SER A 596 8.01 -21.87 6.29
C SER A 596 7.97 -21.87 4.76
N HIS A 597 8.44 -22.94 4.11
CA HIS A 597 8.42 -23.06 2.65
C HIS A 597 6.99 -23.09 2.09
N PHE A 598 6.04 -23.67 2.83
CA PHE A 598 4.62 -23.62 2.49
C PHE A 598 4.05 -22.21 2.70
N GLY A 599 4.49 -21.52 3.76
CA GLY A 599 4.18 -20.10 3.98
C GLY A 599 4.60 -19.21 2.80
N ASP A 600 5.83 -19.38 2.32
CA ASP A 600 6.37 -18.63 1.18
C ASP A 600 5.61 -18.95 -0.11
N ALA A 601 5.34 -20.24 -0.38
CA ALA A 601 4.57 -20.67 -1.55
C ALA A 601 3.13 -20.11 -1.56
N ILE A 602 2.48 -20.01 -0.38
CA ILE A 602 1.16 -19.39 -0.25
C ILE A 602 1.26 -17.87 -0.40
N GLY A 603 2.33 -17.25 0.11
CA GLY A 603 2.58 -15.82 0.01
C GLY A 603 2.78 -15.33 -1.42
N ASP A 604 3.30 -16.17 -2.31
CA ASP A 604 3.42 -15.90 -3.75
C ASP A 604 2.05 -15.88 -4.48
N LEU A 605 0.99 -16.43 -3.87
CA LEU A 605 -0.35 -16.52 -4.48
C LEU A 605 -1.23 -15.30 -4.17
N PRO A 606 -1.99 -14.79 -5.16
CA PRO A 606 -2.90 -13.68 -4.94
C PRO A 606 -4.13 -14.12 -4.11
N LEU A 607 -4.56 -13.27 -3.19
CA LEU A 607 -5.82 -13.39 -2.43
C LEU A 607 -5.90 -14.56 -1.43
N VAL A 608 -4.84 -15.33 -1.22
CA VAL A 608 -4.77 -16.43 -0.24
C VAL A 608 -3.91 -16.02 0.97
N LYS A 609 -4.35 -16.36 2.18
CA LYS A 609 -3.63 -16.11 3.43
C LYS A 609 -3.25 -17.41 4.11
N ALA A 610 -1.99 -17.56 4.46
CA ALA A 610 -1.49 -18.71 5.21
C ALA A 610 -1.84 -18.61 6.70
N LEU A 611 -2.31 -19.71 7.27
CA LEU A 611 -2.46 -19.92 8.71
C LEU A 611 -1.59 -21.11 9.10
N LEU A 612 -0.39 -20.81 9.59
CA LEU A 612 0.66 -21.79 9.83
C LEU A 612 0.72 -22.13 11.33
N THR A 613 0.57 -23.41 11.67
CA THR A 613 0.66 -23.91 13.05
C THR A 613 1.71 -25.00 13.16
N LEU A 614 2.70 -24.82 14.02
CA LEU A 614 3.66 -25.87 14.36
C LEU A 614 3.28 -26.46 15.72
N VAL A 615 2.95 -27.75 15.73
CA VAL A 615 2.64 -28.50 16.95
C VAL A 615 3.94 -29.12 17.46
N SER A 616 4.46 -28.62 18.57
CA SER A 616 5.74 -29.06 19.12
C SER A 616 5.71 -29.11 20.65
N ASN A 617 6.24 -30.20 21.20
CA ASN A 617 6.52 -30.34 22.64
C ASN A 617 7.91 -29.79 23.02
N ALA A 618 8.82 -29.64 22.04
CA ALA A 618 10.09 -28.95 22.20
C ALA A 618 9.89 -27.47 21.88
N LYS A 619 10.45 -26.54 22.65
CA LYS A 619 10.38 -25.10 22.37
C LYS A 619 11.39 -24.73 21.27
N PRO A 620 11.01 -24.68 19.98
CA PRO A 620 11.93 -24.39 18.90
C PRO A 620 12.22 -22.89 18.86
N GLU A 621 13.23 -22.46 18.11
CA GLU A 621 13.40 -21.03 17.81
C GLU A 621 12.14 -20.48 17.11
N PRO A 622 11.74 -19.23 17.42
CA PRO A 622 10.55 -18.63 16.85
C PRO A 622 10.69 -18.46 15.33
N ILE A 623 9.81 -19.12 14.57
CA ILE A 623 9.74 -19.00 13.12
C ILE A 623 8.77 -17.84 12.77
N PRO A 624 9.16 -16.88 11.91
CA PRO A 624 8.29 -15.77 11.52
C PRO A 624 6.97 -16.26 10.92
N ASN A 625 5.86 -15.63 11.29
CA ASN A 625 4.51 -15.92 10.78
C ASN A 625 3.98 -17.34 11.05
N VAL A 626 4.59 -18.09 11.99
CA VAL A 626 4.14 -19.44 12.41
C VAL A 626 3.71 -19.41 13.86
N THR A 627 2.53 -19.96 14.16
CA THR A 627 2.04 -20.12 15.53
C THR A 627 2.55 -21.43 16.12
N ILE A 628 3.36 -21.37 17.17
CA ILE A 628 3.88 -22.57 17.84
C ILE A 628 2.95 -22.92 19.01
N THR A 629 2.47 -24.17 19.07
CA THR A 629 1.54 -24.63 20.11
C THR A 629 1.97 -25.97 20.70
N GLU A 630 1.78 -26.15 22.00
CA GLU A 630 1.98 -27.41 22.74
C GLU A 630 0.67 -28.23 22.82
N ASP A 631 -0.35 -27.85 22.05
CA ASP A 631 -1.68 -28.45 22.10
C ASP A 631 -1.75 -29.79 21.35
N LYS A 632 -2.60 -30.72 21.83
CA LYS A 632 -2.87 -32.00 21.13
C LYS A 632 -3.49 -31.75 19.75
N LEU A 633 -3.16 -32.61 18.78
CA LEU A 633 -3.65 -32.55 17.38
C LEU A 633 -5.18 -32.43 17.29
N MET A 634 -5.93 -33.09 18.19
CA MET A 634 -7.40 -33.03 18.29
C MET A 634 -8.00 -31.64 18.54
N LYS A 635 -7.21 -30.66 19.00
CA LYS A 635 -7.68 -29.27 19.16
C LYS A 635 -7.66 -28.48 17.86
N GLN A 636 -6.88 -28.93 16.87
CA GLN A 636 -6.85 -28.35 15.54
C GLN A 636 -8.06 -28.86 14.76
N ARG A 637 -8.76 -27.95 14.07
CA ARG A 637 -9.93 -28.28 13.23
C ARG A 637 -9.80 -27.57 11.89
N ASN A 638 -10.34 -28.19 10.83
CA ASN A 638 -10.35 -27.65 9.48
C ASN A 638 -8.94 -27.38 8.92
N VAL A 639 -7.99 -28.29 9.18
CA VAL A 639 -6.66 -28.24 8.57
C VAL A 639 -6.74 -28.70 7.12
N LEU A 640 -6.11 -27.95 6.19
CA LEU A 640 -6.07 -28.30 4.78
C LEU A 640 -4.86 -29.15 4.43
N LEU A 641 -3.74 -28.89 5.08
CA LEU A 641 -2.50 -29.66 4.93
C LEU A 641 -1.93 -30.01 6.30
N LEU A 642 -1.85 -31.30 6.60
CA LEU A 642 -1.14 -31.83 7.76
C LEU A 642 0.21 -32.39 7.32
N ILE A 643 1.30 -31.95 7.93
CA ILE A 643 2.66 -32.45 7.67
C ILE A 643 3.11 -33.28 8.86
N CYS A 644 3.47 -34.54 8.63
CA CYS A 644 3.90 -35.46 9.68
C CYS A 644 4.90 -36.52 9.18
N GLU A 645 5.46 -37.28 10.12
CA GLU A 645 6.38 -38.41 9.91
C GLU A 645 5.80 -39.65 10.61
N ASN A 646 6.09 -40.86 10.11
CA ASN A 646 5.67 -42.14 10.70
C ASN A 646 4.14 -42.31 10.86
N LEU A 647 3.33 -41.79 9.93
CA LEU A 647 1.86 -41.84 10.02
C LEU A 647 1.30 -43.25 10.23
N PHE A 648 1.90 -44.28 9.62
CA PHE A 648 1.39 -45.65 9.62
C PHE A 648 1.80 -46.51 10.83
N THR A 649 2.49 -45.94 11.82
CA THR A 649 2.93 -46.70 13.00
C THR A 649 1.87 -46.82 14.10
N ASP A 650 0.87 -45.92 14.13
CA ASP A 650 -0.14 -45.83 15.19
C ASP A 650 -1.54 -45.53 14.61
N ASP A 651 -2.48 -46.46 14.79
CA ASP A 651 -3.87 -46.34 14.31
C ASP A 651 -4.65 -45.21 15.02
N GLU A 652 -4.34 -44.91 16.29
CA GLU A 652 -4.98 -43.82 17.04
C GLU A 652 -4.58 -42.47 16.43
N PHE A 653 -3.30 -42.33 16.09
CA PHE A 653 -2.76 -41.15 15.42
C PHE A 653 -3.36 -40.91 14.03
N ILE A 654 -3.58 -41.97 13.24
CA ILE A 654 -4.28 -41.86 11.94
C ILE A 654 -5.71 -41.32 12.12
N SER A 655 -6.41 -41.80 13.15
CA SER A 655 -7.77 -41.34 13.45
C SER A 655 -7.78 -39.85 13.85
N ASP A 656 -6.84 -39.43 14.71
CA ASP A 656 -6.67 -38.04 15.11
C ASP A 656 -6.28 -37.12 13.94
N ALA A 657 -5.38 -37.59 13.08
CA ALA A 657 -4.98 -36.88 11.86
C ALA A 657 -6.18 -36.66 10.93
N ILE A 658 -7.01 -37.68 10.71
CA ILE A 658 -8.21 -37.55 9.86
C ILE A 658 -9.25 -36.62 10.50
N ASN A 659 -9.45 -36.68 11.82
CA ASN A 659 -10.41 -35.81 12.53
C ASN A 659 -10.02 -34.33 12.52
N CYS A 660 -8.73 -34.04 12.38
CA CYS A 660 -8.18 -32.68 12.28
C CYS A 660 -8.38 -32.05 10.89
N LEU A 661 -8.37 -32.87 9.84
CA LEU A 661 -8.50 -32.42 8.46
C LEU A 661 -9.90 -31.90 8.14
N SER A 662 -9.95 -30.97 7.19
CA SER A 662 -11.19 -30.61 6.50
C SER A 662 -11.63 -31.72 5.52
N ASP A 663 -12.88 -31.67 5.05
CA ASP A 663 -13.46 -32.68 4.15
C ASP A 663 -12.67 -32.95 2.85
N GLN A 664 -11.82 -32.00 2.41
CA GLN A 664 -10.88 -32.19 1.29
C GLN A 664 -9.43 -31.90 1.66
N GLY A 665 -9.08 -32.07 2.94
CA GLY A 665 -7.71 -31.93 3.42
C GLY A 665 -6.77 -33.04 2.94
N PHE A 666 -5.48 -32.76 3.01
CA PHE A 666 -4.39 -33.63 2.58
C PHE A 666 -3.39 -33.86 3.72
N ILE A 667 -2.71 -35.01 3.67
CA ILE A 667 -1.62 -35.35 4.59
C ILE A 667 -0.35 -35.49 3.76
N LEU A 668 0.69 -34.74 4.13
CA LEU A 668 2.04 -34.88 3.61
C LEU A 668 2.86 -35.69 4.61
N LEU A 669 3.21 -36.90 4.22
CA LEU A 669 4.04 -37.81 5.00
C LEU A 669 5.50 -37.70 4.55
N ARG A 670 6.41 -37.41 5.48
CA ARG A 670 7.86 -37.25 5.26
C ARG A 670 8.61 -38.50 5.71
N GLU A 671 9.11 -39.30 4.77
CA GLU A 671 9.83 -40.55 5.06
C GLU A 671 11.26 -40.55 4.53
N SER A 672 12.05 -41.54 4.93
CA SER A 672 13.39 -41.77 4.37
C SER A 672 13.29 -42.35 2.95
N GLN A 673 14.27 -42.11 2.08
CA GLN A 673 14.25 -42.64 0.69
C GLN A 673 14.08 -44.16 0.58
N CYS A 674 14.53 -44.93 1.58
CA CYS A 674 14.41 -46.38 1.61
C CYS A 674 13.05 -46.89 2.14
N TYR A 675 12.09 -46.00 2.37
CA TYR A 675 10.78 -46.37 2.91
C TYR A 675 9.95 -47.16 1.89
N THR A 676 9.49 -48.35 2.29
CA THR A 676 8.57 -49.17 1.49
C THR A 676 7.13 -48.73 1.72
N ILE A 677 6.45 -48.28 0.66
CA ILE A 677 5.06 -47.83 0.71
C ILE A 677 4.15 -49.03 1.05
N PRO A 678 3.32 -48.97 2.12
CA PRO A 678 2.39 -50.05 2.47
C PRO A 678 1.35 -50.32 1.37
N GLU A 679 0.89 -51.58 1.24
CA GLU A 679 -0.17 -52.00 0.30
C GLU A 679 -1.55 -51.43 0.67
N GLY A 680 -1.75 -50.13 0.46
CA GLY A 680 -3.04 -49.44 0.57
C GLY A 680 -3.60 -49.31 1.99
N HIS A 681 -4.34 -48.22 2.23
CA HIS A 681 -5.03 -47.98 3.51
C HIS A 681 -6.55 -47.95 3.32
N ARG A 682 -7.30 -48.35 4.35
CA ARG A 682 -8.78 -48.43 4.29
C ARG A 682 -9.44 -47.06 4.15
N ARG A 683 -8.83 -46.02 4.73
CA ARG A 683 -9.36 -44.64 4.77
C ARG A 683 -8.53 -43.62 3.99
N LEU A 684 -7.32 -43.96 3.53
CA LEU A 684 -6.40 -43.04 2.85
C LEU A 684 -6.04 -43.58 1.46
N GLN A 685 -5.82 -42.68 0.51
CA GLN A 685 -5.35 -42.97 -0.84
C GLN A 685 -4.13 -42.11 -1.18
N LEU A 686 -3.17 -42.69 -1.89
CA LEU A 686 -1.95 -42.00 -2.32
C LEU A 686 -2.24 -41.20 -3.58
N VAL A 687 -1.95 -39.89 -3.55
CA VAL A 687 -2.18 -38.96 -4.66
C VAL A 687 -0.91 -38.74 -5.48
N SER A 688 0.23 -38.52 -4.81
CA SER A 688 1.49 -38.20 -5.48
C SER A 688 2.70 -38.51 -4.60
N THR A 689 3.84 -38.77 -5.22
CA THR A 689 5.13 -39.05 -4.55
C THR A 689 6.20 -38.09 -5.05
N PHE A 690 6.94 -37.44 -4.15
CA PHE A 690 8.05 -36.56 -4.53
C PHE A 690 9.36 -37.05 -3.91
N PHE A 691 10.43 -37.06 -4.70
CA PHE A 691 11.77 -37.36 -4.24
C PHE A 691 12.54 -36.06 -4.03
N ILE A 692 13.05 -35.86 -2.82
CA ILE A 692 13.94 -34.76 -2.43
C ILE A 692 15.25 -35.41 -1.96
N GLU A 693 16.38 -34.74 -2.15
CA GLU A 693 17.77 -35.24 -1.93
C GLU A 693 17.89 -36.49 -1.03
N ASP A 694 17.51 -36.41 0.25
CA ASP A 694 17.56 -37.53 1.22
C ASP A 694 16.17 -37.97 1.76
N GLU A 695 15.06 -37.32 1.35
CA GLU A 695 13.70 -37.56 1.86
C GLU A 695 12.70 -37.95 0.75
N MET A 696 11.73 -38.80 1.08
CA MET A 696 10.59 -39.13 0.22
C MET A 696 9.31 -38.51 0.79
N PHE A 697 8.60 -37.73 -0.02
CA PHE A 697 7.35 -37.07 0.36
C PHE A 697 6.17 -37.81 -0.27
N LEU A 698 5.25 -38.29 0.56
CA LEU A 698 4.06 -39.01 0.14
C LEU A 698 2.82 -38.16 0.44
N LEU A 699 2.09 -37.75 -0.60
CA LEU A 699 0.87 -36.95 -0.46
C LEU A 699 -0.34 -37.87 -0.44
N TYR A 700 -1.04 -37.92 0.69
CA TYR A 700 -2.25 -38.70 0.92
C TYR A 700 -3.49 -37.82 1.00
N GLN A 701 -4.63 -38.40 0.63
CA GLN A 701 -5.96 -37.82 0.80
C GLN A 701 -6.89 -38.86 1.47
N GLN A 702 -7.91 -38.40 2.18
CA GLN A 702 -8.96 -39.28 2.68
C GLN A 702 -9.81 -39.85 1.53
N LYS A 703 -10.01 -41.18 1.53
CA LYS A 703 -10.91 -41.87 0.60
C LYS A 703 -12.34 -41.37 0.81
N LYS A 704 -12.98 -40.89 -0.26
CA LYS A 704 -14.35 -40.37 -0.21
C LYS A 704 -15.34 -41.52 -0.39
N SER A 705 -16.31 -41.64 0.51
CA SER A 705 -17.41 -42.61 0.37
C SER A 705 -18.35 -42.27 -0.81
N ALA A 706 -18.43 -41.00 -1.21
CA ALA A 706 -19.45 -40.50 -2.15
C ALA A 706 -19.25 -40.89 -3.62
N MET A 707 -18.02 -41.21 -4.06
CA MET A 707 -17.76 -41.66 -5.44
C MET A 707 -17.77 -43.19 -5.58
N SER A 708 -17.74 -43.91 -4.45
CA SER A 708 -17.66 -45.38 -4.40
C SER A 708 -19.01 -46.10 -4.60
N SER A 709 -20.12 -45.37 -4.63
CA SER A 709 -21.46 -45.93 -4.85
C SER A 709 -22.07 -45.33 -6.13
N ASN A 710 -21.99 -46.07 -7.25
CA ASN A 710 -22.64 -45.83 -8.54
C ASN A 710 -22.61 -44.38 -9.08
N VAL A 711 -21.80 -44.17 -10.13
CA VAL A 711 -21.59 -42.93 -10.89
C VAL A 711 -22.91 -42.22 -11.26
N ASP A 712 -23.34 -41.24 -10.47
CA ASP A 712 -24.45 -40.31 -10.81
C ASP A 712 -23.92 -38.99 -11.40
N ALA A 713 -22.63 -38.96 -11.78
CA ALA A 713 -21.99 -37.81 -12.40
C ALA A 713 -22.29 -37.76 -13.90
N HIS A 714 -22.69 -36.59 -14.39
CA HIS A 714 -23.01 -36.39 -15.81
C HIS A 714 -21.72 -36.22 -16.64
N VAL A 715 -21.53 -37.03 -17.67
CA VAL A 715 -20.31 -36.98 -18.51
C VAL A 715 -20.58 -36.18 -19.78
N ILE A 716 -19.77 -35.15 -20.05
CA ILE A 716 -19.89 -34.29 -21.24
C ILE A 716 -18.55 -34.25 -21.98
N LYS A 717 -18.60 -34.50 -23.29
CA LYS A 717 -17.44 -34.36 -24.18
C LYS A 717 -17.29 -32.90 -24.62
N VAL A 718 -16.13 -32.32 -24.35
CA VAL A 718 -15.73 -31.00 -24.88
C VAL A 718 -14.94 -31.22 -26.17
N SER A 719 -15.38 -30.59 -27.25
CA SER A 719 -14.78 -30.74 -28.58
C SER A 719 -14.63 -29.38 -29.25
N SER A 720 -13.41 -29.04 -29.64
CA SER A 720 -13.08 -27.84 -30.42
C SER A 720 -13.74 -27.83 -31.81
N ASP A 721 -14.02 -29.01 -32.37
CA ASP A 721 -14.71 -29.17 -33.65
C ASP A 721 -16.20 -28.79 -33.59
N ASP A 722 -16.80 -28.70 -32.39
CA ASP A 722 -18.18 -28.25 -32.24
C ASP A 722 -18.27 -26.71 -32.23
N HIS A 723 -18.39 -26.13 -33.42
CA HIS A 723 -18.58 -24.69 -33.60
C HIS A 723 -19.93 -24.16 -33.09
N THR A 724 -20.91 -25.05 -32.81
CA THR A 724 -22.22 -24.66 -32.26
C THR A 724 -22.23 -24.60 -30.73
N LEU A 725 -21.18 -25.13 -30.08
CA LEU A 725 -21.01 -25.19 -28.62
C LEU A 725 -22.20 -25.86 -27.92
N SER A 726 -22.72 -26.94 -28.50
CA SER A 726 -23.89 -27.66 -27.98
C SER A 726 -23.67 -28.21 -26.57
N TRP A 727 -22.45 -28.70 -26.30
CA TRP A 727 -22.00 -29.18 -24.99
C TRP A 727 -22.09 -28.11 -23.88
N LEU A 728 -22.02 -26.82 -24.23
CA LEU A 728 -22.11 -25.71 -23.27
C LEU A 728 -23.53 -25.54 -22.73
N LEU A 729 -24.54 -25.74 -23.58
CA LEU A 729 -25.96 -25.70 -23.17
C LEU A 729 -26.29 -26.85 -22.23
N GLU A 730 -25.77 -28.04 -22.53
CA GLU A 730 -25.89 -29.22 -21.67
C GLU A 730 -25.22 -28.97 -20.31
N LEU A 731 -23.97 -28.49 -20.31
CA LEU A 731 -23.24 -28.15 -19.09
C LEU A 731 -24.00 -27.14 -18.22
N LYS A 732 -24.57 -26.08 -18.82
CA LYS A 732 -25.30 -25.05 -18.08
C LYS A 732 -26.52 -25.59 -17.32
N ASN A 733 -27.17 -26.61 -17.86
CA ASN A 733 -28.35 -27.22 -17.24
C ASN A 733 -27.96 -28.16 -16.10
N GLU A 734 -26.92 -28.98 -16.30
CA GLU A 734 -26.56 -30.07 -15.39
C GLU A 734 -25.63 -29.65 -14.23
N VAL A 735 -24.80 -28.61 -14.40
CA VAL A 735 -23.79 -28.23 -13.40
C VAL A 735 -24.37 -27.77 -12.05
N LYS A 736 -25.66 -27.39 -12.03
CA LYS A 736 -26.37 -26.97 -10.80
C LYS A 736 -27.04 -28.13 -10.07
N THR A 737 -27.35 -29.22 -10.78
CA THR A 737 -28.19 -30.31 -10.28
C THR A 737 -27.36 -31.49 -9.77
N LYS A 738 -26.27 -31.84 -10.46
CA LYS A 738 -25.42 -33.00 -10.13
C LYS A 738 -23.94 -32.75 -10.45
N PRO A 739 -23.00 -33.55 -9.92
CA PRO A 739 -21.60 -33.50 -10.31
C PRO A 739 -21.42 -33.76 -11.80
N VAL A 740 -20.44 -33.08 -12.43
CA VAL A 740 -20.21 -33.17 -13.89
C VAL A 740 -18.75 -33.55 -14.17
N ILE A 741 -18.54 -34.46 -15.12
CA ILE A 741 -17.22 -34.82 -15.65
C ILE A 741 -17.11 -34.27 -17.07
N LEU A 742 -16.24 -33.28 -17.26
CA LEU A 742 -15.86 -32.76 -18.57
C LEU A 742 -14.63 -33.52 -19.05
N TYR A 743 -14.67 -34.03 -20.28
CA TYR A 743 -13.50 -34.66 -20.89
C TYR A 743 -13.22 -34.15 -22.30
N ALA A 744 -11.95 -34.11 -22.65
CA ALA A 744 -11.47 -33.89 -24.01
C ALA A 744 -10.40 -34.93 -24.31
N GLN A 745 -10.51 -35.61 -25.46
CA GLN A 745 -9.62 -36.69 -25.86
C GLN A 745 -9.03 -36.41 -27.23
N ASN A 746 -7.71 -36.41 -27.34
CA ASN A 746 -6.94 -36.10 -28.55
C ASN A 746 -7.29 -34.74 -29.18
N ASP A 747 -7.77 -33.79 -28.37
CA ASP A 747 -8.07 -32.41 -28.77
C ASP A 747 -7.11 -31.43 -28.08
N HIS A 748 -5.94 -31.25 -28.68
CA HIS A 748 -4.87 -30.40 -28.13
C HIS A 748 -5.28 -28.93 -27.96
N ALA A 749 -6.31 -28.45 -28.68
CA ALA A 749 -6.74 -27.06 -28.68
C ALA A 749 -7.96 -26.79 -27.77
N SER A 750 -8.47 -27.82 -27.08
CA SER A 750 -9.72 -27.76 -26.29
C SER A 750 -9.75 -26.66 -25.22
N GLY A 751 -8.62 -26.37 -24.57
CA GLY A 751 -8.56 -25.39 -23.48
C GLY A 751 -9.36 -25.76 -22.23
N ILE A 752 -9.81 -27.02 -22.11
CA ILE A 752 -10.69 -27.55 -21.05
C ILE A 752 -10.19 -27.28 -19.63
N ILE A 753 -8.88 -27.31 -19.39
CA ILE A 753 -8.25 -27.04 -18.08
C ILE A 753 -8.58 -25.62 -17.61
N GLY A 754 -8.45 -24.63 -18.50
CA GLY A 754 -8.77 -23.23 -18.19
C GLY A 754 -10.27 -23.03 -17.93
N LEU A 755 -11.10 -23.66 -18.74
CA LEU A 755 -12.57 -23.63 -18.58
C LEU A 755 -13.00 -24.16 -17.21
N VAL A 756 -12.51 -25.33 -16.80
CA VAL A 756 -12.87 -25.96 -15.52
C VAL A 756 -12.37 -25.12 -14.34
N ASN A 757 -11.18 -24.53 -14.44
CA ASN A 757 -10.66 -23.60 -13.43
C ASN A 757 -11.53 -22.35 -13.24
N CYS A 758 -12.18 -21.86 -14.31
CA CYS A 758 -13.15 -20.77 -14.21
C CYS A 758 -14.45 -21.24 -13.57
N ILE A 759 -15.03 -22.34 -14.05
CA ILE A 759 -16.32 -22.85 -13.58
C ILE A 759 -16.26 -23.15 -12.09
N ARG A 760 -15.22 -23.85 -11.61
CA ARG A 760 -15.07 -24.23 -10.19
C ARG A 760 -15.04 -23.05 -9.21
N LYS A 761 -14.84 -21.82 -9.68
CA LYS A 761 -14.89 -20.59 -8.85
C LYS A 761 -16.25 -19.89 -8.87
N GLU A 762 -17.20 -20.38 -9.66
CA GLU A 762 -18.56 -19.85 -9.68
C GLU A 762 -19.35 -20.26 -8.42
N PRO A 763 -20.24 -19.41 -7.90
CA PRO A 763 -21.07 -19.75 -6.75
C PRO A 763 -22.21 -20.70 -7.16
N ASN A 764 -22.64 -21.55 -6.21
CA ASN A 764 -23.82 -22.43 -6.35
C ASN A 764 -23.75 -23.48 -7.47
N ILE A 765 -22.56 -24.01 -7.74
CA ILE A 765 -22.36 -25.16 -8.65
C ILE A 765 -21.97 -26.42 -7.88
N GLN A 766 -22.27 -27.58 -8.45
CA GLN A 766 -21.81 -28.87 -7.95
C GLN A 766 -20.35 -29.14 -8.35
N SER A 767 -19.79 -30.25 -7.88
CA SER A 767 -18.39 -30.61 -8.19
C SER A 767 -18.20 -30.89 -9.69
N VAL A 768 -17.22 -30.20 -10.30
CA VAL A 768 -16.86 -30.37 -11.72
C VAL A 768 -15.46 -30.96 -11.83
N TYR A 769 -15.32 -32.04 -12.59
CA TYR A 769 -14.07 -32.76 -12.81
C TYR A 769 -13.63 -32.66 -14.27
N CYS A 770 -12.32 -32.62 -14.50
CA CYS A 770 -11.72 -32.51 -15.82
C CYS A 770 -10.87 -33.75 -16.13
N PHE A 771 -11.07 -34.34 -17.30
CA PHE A 771 -10.23 -35.38 -17.88
C PHE A 771 -9.71 -34.94 -19.24
N PHE A 772 -8.44 -34.52 -19.29
CA PHE A 772 -7.77 -34.17 -20.54
C PHE A 772 -6.84 -35.32 -20.96
N ILE A 773 -7.24 -36.04 -21.99
CA ILE A 773 -6.56 -37.25 -22.48
C ILE A 773 -5.79 -36.86 -23.73
N ASP A 774 -4.51 -36.62 -23.56
CA ASP A 774 -3.56 -36.14 -24.55
C ASP A 774 -2.60 -37.27 -24.97
N ASP A 775 -3.17 -38.44 -25.27
CA ASP A 775 -2.43 -39.62 -25.73
C ASP A 775 -3.33 -40.54 -26.57
N ALA A 776 -2.87 -40.83 -27.79
CA ALA A 776 -3.61 -41.69 -28.72
C ALA A 776 -3.64 -43.16 -28.28
N SER A 777 -2.74 -43.59 -27.38
CA SER A 777 -2.74 -44.96 -26.86
C SER A 777 -3.81 -45.21 -25.80
N ALA A 778 -4.47 -44.16 -25.29
CA ALA A 778 -5.50 -44.29 -24.26
C ALA A 778 -6.83 -44.79 -24.87
N PRO A 779 -7.57 -45.69 -24.18
CA PRO A 779 -8.89 -46.15 -24.64
C PRO A 779 -9.90 -44.99 -24.68
N PRO A 780 -11.03 -45.10 -25.41
CA PRO A 780 -12.10 -44.11 -25.37
C PRO A 780 -12.53 -43.81 -23.93
N PHE A 781 -12.75 -42.53 -23.61
CA PHE A 781 -13.10 -42.15 -22.23
C PHE A 781 -14.42 -42.77 -21.78
N ASP A 782 -14.33 -43.55 -20.71
CA ASP A 782 -15.48 -44.12 -20.00
C ASP A 782 -15.10 -44.20 -18.50
N PRO A 783 -15.84 -43.52 -17.61
CA PRO A 783 -15.52 -43.50 -16.18
C PRO A 783 -15.61 -44.88 -15.52
N THR A 784 -16.31 -45.85 -16.14
CA THR A 784 -16.44 -47.22 -15.63
C THR A 784 -15.33 -48.15 -16.10
N HIS A 785 -14.56 -47.76 -17.12
CA HIS A 785 -13.49 -48.57 -17.67
C HIS A 785 -12.32 -48.70 -16.67
N PRO A 786 -11.73 -49.90 -16.45
CA PRO A 786 -10.69 -50.13 -15.43
C PRO A 786 -9.53 -49.12 -15.48
N PHE A 787 -9.11 -48.73 -16.68
CA PHE A 787 -8.06 -47.72 -16.89
C PHE A 787 -8.35 -46.35 -16.27
N TYR A 788 -9.61 -45.89 -16.33
CA TYR A 788 -10.03 -44.58 -15.81
C TYR A 788 -10.56 -44.65 -14.38
N LYS A 789 -11.09 -45.81 -13.99
CA LYS A 789 -11.76 -46.04 -12.71
C LYS A 789 -10.88 -45.60 -11.53
N ASP A 790 -9.63 -46.05 -11.48
CA ASP A 790 -8.71 -45.73 -10.38
C ASP A 790 -8.47 -44.21 -10.27
N GLN A 791 -8.35 -43.52 -11.41
CA GLN A 791 -8.16 -42.07 -11.45
C GLN A 791 -9.45 -41.30 -11.08
N VAL A 792 -10.62 -41.80 -11.49
CA VAL A 792 -11.91 -41.24 -11.11
C VAL A 792 -12.12 -41.37 -9.60
N GLU A 793 -11.73 -42.50 -9.00
CA GLU A 793 -11.81 -42.74 -7.56
C GLU A 793 -10.93 -41.78 -6.73
N LEU A 794 -9.82 -41.29 -7.30
CA LEU A 794 -9.02 -40.24 -6.64
C LEU A 794 -9.82 -38.95 -6.42
N GLY A 795 -10.83 -38.68 -7.25
CA GLY A 795 -11.72 -37.53 -7.10
C GLY A 795 -11.01 -36.17 -7.21
N LEU A 796 -9.93 -36.11 -7.98
CA LEU A 796 -9.16 -34.90 -8.25
C LEU A 796 -9.87 -34.03 -9.30
N ALA A 797 -9.84 -32.72 -9.10
CA ALA A 797 -10.50 -31.73 -9.96
C ALA A 797 -10.03 -31.78 -11.42
N ILE A 798 -8.72 -31.94 -11.63
CA ILE A 798 -8.10 -31.93 -12.96
C ILE A 798 -7.19 -33.13 -13.09
N ASN A 799 -7.41 -33.91 -14.14
CA ASN A 799 -6.69 -35.14 -14.45
C ASN A 799 -6.21 -35.05 -15.90
N VAL A 800 -4.90 -35.12 -16.10
CA VAL A 800 -4.29 -35.07 -17.44
C VAL A 800 -3.56 -36.39 -17.69
N TYR A 801 -3.85 -37.04 -18.80
CA TYR A 801 -3.10 -38.21 -19.25
C TYR A 801 -2.23 -37.83 -20.44
N ARG A 802 -0.91 -37.95 -20.32
CA ARG A 802 0.04 -37.58 -21.38
C ARG A 802 1.30 -38.43 -21.27
N ASN A 803 1.87 -38.85 -22.39
CA ASN A 803 3.09 -39.66 -22.47
C ASN A 803 3.02 -40.94 -21.61
N GLY A 804 1.88 -41.64 -21.67
CA GLY A 804 1.67 -42.87 -20.91
C GLY A 804 1.44 -42.70 -19.40
N GLN A 805 1.40 -41.47 -18.86
CA GLN A 805 1.30 -41.20 -17.41
C GLN A 805 0.18 -40.23 -17.06
N TRP A 806 -0.45 -40.46 -15.90
CA TRP A 806 -1.36 -39.49 -15.28
C TRP A 806 -0.58 -38.40 -14.55
N GLY A 807 -1.05 -37.17 -14.68
CA GLY A 807 -0.44 -36.00 -14.06
C GLY A 807 -1.30 -34.76 -14.21
N LEU A 808 -0.65 -33.61 -14.08
CA LEU A 808 -1.29 -32.30 -13.96
C LEU A 808 -0.30 -31.21 -14.38
N TYR A 809 -0.80 -30.04 -14.79
CA TYR A 809 0.06 -28.91 -15.12
C TYR A 809 0.29 -28.02 -13.89
N ARG A 810 1.55 -27.67 -13.62
CA ARG A 810 1.93 -26.83 -12.47
C ARG A 810 2.81 -25.67 -12.86
N HIS A 811 2.69 -24.63 -12.06
CA HIS A 811 3.49 -23.43 -12.13
C HIS A 811 4.78 -23.64 -11.34
N PHE A 812 5.92 -23.56 -12.03
CA PHE A 812 7.26 -23.64 -11.45
C PHE A 812 7.89 -22.26 -11.46
N LYS A 813 8.44 -21.84 -10.32
CA LYS A 813 9.12 -20.55 -10.20
C LYS A 813 10.33 -20.51 -11.15
N LEU A 814 10.39 -19.47 -11.98
CA LEU A 814 11.46 -19.32 -12.94
C LEU A 814 12.68 -18.72 -12.24
N GLN A 815 13.74 -19.51 -12.08
CA GLN A 815 14.98 -19.05 -11.48
C GLN A 815 15.88 -18.40 -12.54
N GLU A 816 16.29 -17.15 -12.30
CA GLU A 816 17.31 -16.49 -13.10
C GLU A 816 18.70 -17.07 -12.75
N HIS A 817 19.21 -17.93 -13.62
CA HIS A 817 20.56 -18.45 -13.47
C HIS A 817 21.56 -17.49 -14.11
N ARG A 818 22.45 -16.92 -13.29
CA ARG A 818 23.56 -16.09 -13.77
C ARG A 818 24.79 -16.97 -13.99
N HIS A 819 25.06 -17.31 -15.23
CA HIS A 819 26.28 -18.04 -15.60
C HIS A 819 27.37 -17.08 -16.06
N LEU A 820 28.61 -17.37 -15.66
CA LEU A 820 29.80 -16.72 -16.19
C LEU A 820 30.26 -17.50 -17.42
N GLU A 821 30.08 -16.94 -18.61
CA GLU A 821 30.50 -17.58 -19.86
C GLU A 821 31.16 -16.58 -20.82
N PRO A 822 32.12 -17.02 -21.66
CA PRO A 822 32.65 -16.21 -22.75
C PRO A 822 31.57 -15.87 -23.77
N VAL A 823 31.52 -14.62 -24.23
CA VAL A 823 30.47 -14.16 -25.16
C VAL A 823 31.06 -13.64 -26.46
N THR A 824 30.52 -14.11 -27.59
CA THR A 824 30.87 -13.63 -28.94
C THR A 824 29.91 -12.57 -29.47
N LYS A 825 28.69 -12.53 -28.92
CA LYS A 825 27.65 -11.55 -29.27
C LYS A 825 27.98 -10.17 -28.68
N HIS A 826 27.31 -9.15 -29.19
CA HIS A 826 27.38 -7.81 -28.61
C HIS A 826 26.72 -7.81 -27.23
N CYS A 827 27.53 -7.55 -26.21
CA CYS A 827 27.11 -7.28 -24.84
C CYS A 827 27.74 -5.96 -24.41
N TYR A 828 27.03 -5.19 -23.59
CA TYR A 828 27.52 -3.95 -23.02
C TYR A 828 27.21 -3.89 -21.54
N ALA A 829 28.01 -3.15 -20.78
CA ALA A 829 27.82 -3.03 -19.36
C ALA A 829 26.99 -1.79 -19.02
N ASN A 830 26.04 -1.95 -18.10
CA ASN A 830 25.23 -0.84 -17.61
C ASN A 830 24.77 -1.07 -16.15
N CYS A 831 24.38 0.00 -15.47
CA CYS A 831 23.67 -0.11 -14.20
C CYS A 831 22.22 -0.51 -14.47
N ALA A 832 21.76 -1.64 -13.94
CA ALA A 832 20.33 -1.96 -13.98
C ALA A 832 19.49 -0.97 -13.16
N LYS A 833 20.09 -0.37 -12.12
CA LYS A 833 19.49 0.66 -11.26
C LYS A 833 20.46 1.83 -11.08
N PRO A 834 20.27 2.96 -11.79
CA PRO A 834 21.08 4.15 -11.58
C PRO A 834 21.07 4.57 -10.10
N GLY A 835 22.23 4.94 -9.57
CA GLY A 835 22.43 5.27 -8.14
C GLY A 835 22.87 4.09 -7.27
N ASP A 836 22.74 2.85 -7.75
CA ASP A 836 23.17 1.64 -7.05
C ASP A 836 24.22 0.90 -7.88
N LEU A 837 25.50 1.06 -7.51
CA LEU A 837 26.62 0.42 -8.21
C LEU A 837 26.60 -1.12 -8.07
N SER A 838 25.90 -1.69 -7.08
CA SER A 838 25.77 -3.16 -6.97
C SER A 838 24.87 -3.75 -8.06
N SER A 839 24.13 -2.90 -8.77
CA SER A 839 23.26 -3.29 -9.87
C SER A 839 23.98 -3.39 -11.23
N PHE A 840 25.30 -3.23 -11.27
CA PHE A 840 26.09 -3.38 -12.48
C PHE A 840 25.96 -4.79 -13.03
N THR A 841 25.70 -4.88 -14.34
CA THR A 841 25.66 -6.15 -15.03
C THR A 841 25.91 -5.93 -16.52
N TRP A 842 26.40 -6.96 -17.18
CA TRP A 842 26.45 -6.99 -18.63
C TRP A 842 25.06 -7.27 -19.17
N MET A 843 24.73 -6.73 -20.33
CA MET A 843 23.43 -6.89 -20.98
C MET A 843 23.69 -7.18 -22.45
N VAL A 844 22.91 -8.08 -23.04
CA VAL A 844 22.91 -8.23 -24.50
C VAL A 844 22.58 -6.88 -25.13
N GLY A 845 23.24 -6.52 -26.22
CA GLY A 845 23.00 -5.28 -26.96
C GLY A 845 22.60 -5.50 -28.42
N PRO A 846 22.21 -4.42 -29.13
CA PRO A 846 21.52 -4.51 -30.41
C PRO A 846 22.41 -4.87 -31.62
N LEU A 847 23.73 -4.63 -31.56
CA LEU A 847 24.64 -4.77 -32.71
C LEU A 847 24.68 -6.18 -33.33
N THR A 848 24.29 -7.22 -32.60
CA THR A 848 24.24 -8.60 -33.15
C THR A 848 23.05 -8.81 -34.09
N GLU A 849 21.94 -8.12 -33.85
CA GLU A 849 20.65 -8.34 -34.54
C GLU A 849 20.38 -7.29 -35.65
N ARG A 850 21.25 -6.28 -35.76
CA ARG A 850 21.13 -5.20 -36.76
C ARG A 850 22.29 -5.26 -37.76
N PRO A 851 22.03 -4.93 -39.04
CA PRO A 851 23.11 -4.76 -40.00
C PRO A 851 24.01 -3.57 -39.57
N PRO A 852 25.34 -3.70 -39.65
CA PRO A 852 26.24 -2.61 -39.31
C PRO A 852 26.14 -1.49 -40.35
N THR A 853 26.03 -0.25 -39.89
CA THR A 853 26.11 0.98 -40.70
C THR A 853 27.54 1.46 -40.89
N SER A 854 28.45 1.09 -39.98
CA SER A 854 29.88 1.36 -40.07
C SER A 854 30.71 0.14 -39.59
N PRO A 855 32.05 0.14 -39.76
CA PRO A 855 32.89 -0.99 -39.38
C PRO A 855 32.76 -1.35 -37.91
N LEU A 856 32.53 -2.65 -37.64
CA LEU A 856 32.52 -3.18 -36.29
C LEU A 856 33.95 -3.40 -35.77
N ILE A 857 34.17 -3.05 -34.51
CA ILE A 857 35.42 -3.23 -33.80
C ILE A 857 35.19 -4.20 -32.64
N ARG A 858 36.05 -5.21 -32.55
CA ARG A 858 36.14 -6.08 -31.38
C ARG A 858 36.98 -5.37 -30.32
N ILE A 859 36.33 -5.00 -29.22
CA ILE A 859 36.98 -4.26 -28.13
C ILE A 859 37.88 -5.21 -27.31
N VAL A 860 39.16 -4.85 -27.17
CA VAL A 860 40.06 -5.57 -26.26
C VAL A 860 40.08 -4.87 -24.91
N TYR A 861 40.13 -3.53 -24.92
CA TYR A 861 40.06 -2.70 -23.73
C TYR A 861 39.04 -1.57 -23.89
N SER A 862 38.27 -1.31 -22.86
CA SER A 862 37.45 -0.10 -22.73
C SER A 862 37.85 0.65 -21.48
N SER A 863 37.76 1.98 -21.45
CA SER A 863 38.22 2.73 -20.29
C SER A 863 37.12 3.60 -19.68
N LEU A 864 37.19 3.73 -18.35
CA LEU A 864 36.21 4.47 -17.57
C LEU A 864 36.58 5.95 -17.50
N ASN A 865 35.57 6.79 -17.60
CA ASN A 865 35.66 8.24 -17.45
C ASN A 865 34.82 8.71 -16.26
N PHE A 866 35.11 9.92 -15.76
CA PHE A 866 34.38 10.47 -14.61
C PHE A 866 32.89 10.70 -14.93
N LYS A 867 32.55 10.99 -16.20
CA LYS A 867 31.17 11.06 -16.70
C LYS A 867 30.41 9.76 -16.45
N ASP A 868 31.06 8.61 -16.70
CA ASP A 868 30.44 7.30 -16.49
C ASP A 868 30.06 7.10 -15.02
N VAL A 869 30.94 7.49 -14.10
CA VAL A 869 30.68 7.43 -12.65
C VAL A 869 29.54 8.36 -12.25
N MET A 870 29.49 9.58 -12.79
CA MET A 870 28.40 10.52 -12.49
C MET A 870 27.03 10.03 -12.99
N LEU A 871 26.99 9.36 -14.14
CA LEU A 871 25.78 8.70 -14.66
C LEU A 871 25.41 7.48 -13.82
N ALA A 872 26.37 6.60 -13.53
CA ALA A 872 26.14 5.38 -12.74
C ALA A 872 25.69 5.68 -11.30
N THR A 873 26.21 6.74 -10.69
CA THR A 873 25.82 7.21 -9.34
C THR A 873 24.54 8.05 -9.32
N GLY A 874 23.96 8.36 -10.49
CA GLY A 874 22.74 9.18 -10.61
C GLY A 874 22.92 10.66 -10.29
N ARG A 875 24.17 11.16 -10.15
CA ARG A 875 24.46 12.59 -9.97
C ARG A 875 24.28 13.38 -11.26
N LEU A 876 24.38 12.71 -12.40
CA LEU A 876 23.97 13.22 -13.71
C LEU A 876 22.88 12.31 -14.26
N THR A 877 21.85 12.92 -14.84
CA THR A 877 20.78 12.18 -15.53
C THR A 877 21.07 12.08 -17.01
N VAL A 878 20.65 10.97 -17.62
CA VAL A 878 20.93 10.69 -19.05
C VAL A 878 20.20 11.70 -19.94
N GLU A 879 18.99 12.11 -19.55
CA GLU A 879 18.15 13.02 -20.35
C GLU A 879 18.76 14.41 -20.51
N THR A 880 19.74 14.76 -19.68
CA THR A 880 20.53 15.99 -19.83
C THR A 880 21.32 16.01 -21.14
N PHE A 881 21.79 14.85 -21.60
CA PHE A 881 22.72 14.75 -22.73
C PHE A 881 22.11 14.07 -23.95
N CYS A 882 21.03 13.30 -23.76
CA CYS A 882 20.41 12.54 -24.82
C CYS A 882 18.89 12.58 -24.72
N THR A 883 18.25 13.15 -25.75
CA THR A 883 16.79 13.17 -25.88
C THR A 883 16.23 11.90 -26.51
N ASP A 884 17.04 11.19 -27.31
CA ASP A 884 16.64 9.95 -27.97
C ASP A 884 16.55 8.78 -26.97
N ARG A 885 15.34 8.23 -26.81
CA ARG A 885 15.04 7.14 -25.86
C ARG A 885 15.79 5.84 -26.17
N LEU A 886 16.16 5.60 -27.43
CA LEU A 886 16.96 4.43 -27.81
C LEU A 886 18.39 4.55 -27.30
N SER A 887 18.98 5.72 -27.51
CA SER A 887 20.34 6.05 -27.08
C SER A 887 20.48 6.16 -25.55
N GLN A 888 19.37 6.27 -24.81
CA GLN A 888 19.35 6.24 -23.34
C GLN A 888 19.58 4.84 -22.72
N GLU A 889 19.47 3.73 -23.47
CA GLU A 889 19.66 2.38 -22.92
C GLU A 889 21.13 1.96 -22.73
N CYS A 890 22.04 2.53 -23.53
CA CYS A 890 23.46 2.17 -23.58
C CYS A 890 24.30 3.45 -23.51
N VAL A 891 24.54 3.93 -22.29
CA VAL A 891 25.02 5.30 -22.05
C VAL A 891 26.46 5.36 -21.54
N LEU A 892 27.00 4.24 -21.06
CA LEU A 892 28.28 4.23 -20.37
C LEU A 892 29.42 3.86 -21.32
N GLY A 893 30.57 4.50 -21.09
CA GLY A 893 31.80 4.28 -21.81
C GLY A 893 31.92 5.20 -23.02
N LEU A 894 33.03 5.93 -23.10
CA LEU A 894 33.32 6.87 -24.18
C LEU A 894 34.47 6.43 -25.11
N GLU A 895 35.39 5.59 -24.64
CA GLU A 895 36.56 5.22 -25.43
C GLU A 895 36.94 3.75 -25.30
N PHE A 896 37.61 3.26 -26.35
CA PHE A 896 38.02 1.87 -26.48
C PHE A 896 39.34 1.77 -27.25
N SER A 897 39.96 0.60 -27.15
CA SER A 897 40.95 0.09 -28.08
C SER A 897 40.60 -1.34 -28.47
N GLY A 898 40.89 -1.71 -29.71
CA GLY A 898 40.47 -3.00 -30.23
C GLY A 898 40.99 -3.27 -31.64
N VAL A 899 40.34 -4.25 -32.25
CA VAL A 899 40.76 -4.78 -33.55
C VAL A 899 39.57 -4.74 -34.51
N THR A 900 39.80 -4.26 -35.73
CA THR A 900 38.80 -4.32 -36.81
C THR A 900 38.61 -5.75 -37.30
N ALA A 901 37.58 -5.99 -38.12
CA ALA A 901 37.39 -7.27 -38.80
C ALA A 901 38.59 -7.69 -39.68
N THR A 902 39.39 -6.73 -40.17
CA THR A 902 40.59 -6.98 -40.98
C THR A 902 41.85 -7.24 -40.14
N GLY A 903 41.75 -7.27 -38.81
CA GLY A 903 42.91 -7.43 -37.92
C GLY A 903 43.65 -6.13 -37.61
N LYS A 904 43.15 -4.96 -38.02
CA LYS A 904 43.85 -3.68 -37.80
C LYS A 904 43.63 -3.19 -36.37
N ARG A 905 44.72 -2.81 -35.68
CA ARG A 905 44.68 -2.23 -34.32
C ARG A 905 44.24 -0.78 -34.36
N VAL A 906 43.22 -0.47 -33.57
CA VAL A 906 42.55 0.84 -33.57
C VAL A 906 42.19 1.28 -32.15
N MET A 907 42.16 2.58 -31.93
CA MET A 907 41.66 3.23 -30.72
C MET A 907 40.69 4.34 -31.10
N GLY A 908 39.68 4.61 -30.28
CA GLY A 908 38.69 5.62 -30.67
C GLY A 908 37.80 6.12 -29.55
N ILE A 909 37.02 7.15 -29.89
CA ILE A 909 36.00 7.75 -29.02
C ILE A 909 34.63 7.60 -29.69
N ILE A 910 33.62 7.29 -28.89
CA ILE A 910 32.22 7.29 -29.27
C ILE A 910 31.41 8.06 -28.24
N SER A 911 30.21 8.50 -28.62
CA SER A 911 29.34 9.30 -27.75
C SER A 911 28.88 8.54 -26.49
N ALA A 912 28.65 7.23 -26.61
CA ALA A 912 28.26 6.33 -25.53
C ALA A 912 28.32 4.86 -25.96
N GLY A 913 28.50 3.94 -25.02
CA GLY A 913 28.36 2.50 -25.23
C GLY A 913 29.66 1.75 -25.53
N SER A 914 30.84 2.32 -25.25
CA SER A 914 32.12 1.64 -25.53
C SER A 914 32.50 0.60 -24.49
N MET A 915 31.85 0.57 -23.31
CA MET A 915 32.01 -0.54 -22.36
C MET A 915 31.21 -1.74 -22.85
N ALA A 916 31.67 -2.32 -23.95
CA ALA A 916 31.01 -3.37 -24.71
C ALA A 916 32.00 -4.39 -25.25
N THR A 917 31.50 -5.53 -25.72
CA THR A 917 32.29 -6.54 -26.42
C THR A 917 32.54 -6.13 -27.88
N ILE A 918 31.64 -5.36 -28.49
CA ILE A 918 31.72 -4.92 -29.87
C ILE A 918 31.20 -3.47 -29.92
N VAL A 919 31.80 -2.64 -30.77
CA VAL A 919 31.30 -1.30 -31.04
C VAL A 919 31.28 -1.03 -32.54
N GLU A 920 30.41 -0.11 -32.92
CA GLU A 920 30.34 0.43 -34.27
C GLU A 920 31.15 1.73 -34.33
N ALA A 921 32.20 1.73 -35.17
CA ALA A 921 33.20 2.78 -35.17
C ALA A 921 32.78 3.98 -36.02
N ASP A 922 32.92 5.21 -35.51
CA ASP A 922 32.90 6.39 -36.39
C ASP A 922 34.31 6.57 -36.99
N PRO A 923 34.47 6.53 -38.33
CA PRO A 923 35.78 6.67 -38.98
C PRO A 923 36.52 7.97 -38.61
N LEU A 924 35.81 9.06 -38.28
CA LEU A 924 36.41 10.33 -37.91
C LEU A 924 36.99 10.34 -36.49
N PHE A 925 36.53 9.40 -35.65
CA PHE A 925 36.87 9.31 -34.24
C PHE A 925 37.66 8.03 -33.92
N THR A 926 38.13 7.35 -34.96
CA THR A 926 38.92 6.13 -34.86
C THR A 926 40.31 6.39 -35.42
N LEU A 927 41.33 6.12 -34.62
CA LEU A 927 42.74 6.29 -34.91
C LEU A 927 43.42 4.93 -34.99
N ASP A 928 44.42 4.83 -35.86
CA ASP A 928 45.29 3.68 -35.90
C ASP A 928 46.21 3.68 -34.68
N VAL A 929 46.44 2.50 -34.09
CA VAL A 929 47.37 2.34 -32.98
C VAL A 929 48.78 2.09 -33.54
N PRO A 930 49.78 2.95 -33.22
CA PRO A 930 51.17 2.73 -33.62
C PRO A 930 51.73 1.42 -33.07
N ASP A 931 52.72 0.85 -33.76
CA ASP A 931 53.21 -0.49 -33.41
C ASP A 931 53.91 -0.57 -32.05
N GLU A 932 54.44 0.56 -31.58
CA GLU A 932 55.12 0.70 -30.29
C GLU A 932 54.14 0.80 -29.10
N ILE A 933 52.85 1.00 -29.36
CA ILE A 933 51.82 1.21 -28.34
C ILE A 933 50.95 -0.04 -28.21
N THR A 934 50.85 -0.60 -27.00
CA THR A 934 49.95 -1.74 -26.75
C THR A 934 48.49 -1.29 -26.77
N LEU A 935 47.54 -2.20 -27.03
CA LEU A 935 46.10 -1.84 -26.97
C LEU A 935 45.68 -1.36 -25.56
N GLU A 936 46.27 -1.91 -24.50
CA GLU A 936 46.03 -1.42 -23.13
C GLU A 936 46.41 0.06 -23.00
N GLN A 937 47.61 0.41 -23.48
CA GLN A 937 48.11 1.78 -23.48
C GLN A 937 47.27 2.69 -24.38
N ALA A 938 46.87 2.21 -25.55
CA ALA A 938 46.07 2.93 -26.52
C ALA A 938 44.69 3.32 -25.95
N ALA A 939 44.08 2.49 -25.09
CA ALA A 939 42.80 2.78 -24.45
C ALA A 939 42.83 4.01 -23.51
N THR A 940 44.01 4.55 -23.21
CA THR A 940 44.18 5.72 -22.32
C THR A 940 44.23 7.06 -23.04
N ILE A 941 44.37 7.05 -24.37
CA ILE A 941 44.73 8.24 -25.16
C ILE A 941 43.50 9.04 -25.64
N PRO A 942 42.46 8.42 -26.24
CA PRO A 942 41.50 9.16 -27.07
C PRO A 942 40.78 10.31 -26.35
N THR A 943 40.05 10.05 -25.27
CA THR A 943 39.19 11.04 -24.59
C THR A 943 40.00 12.11 -23.87
N VAL A 944 41.07 11.70 -23.19
CA VAL A 944 41.86 12.62 -22.37
C VAL A 944 42.58 13.65 -23.24
N TYR A 945 43.22 13.20 -24.33
CA TYR A 945 43.91 14.11 -25.23
C TYR A 945 42.93 14.89 -26.10
N ALA A 946 41.83 14.30 -26.59
CA ALA A 946 40.80 15.06 -27.28
C ALA A 946 40.27 16.23 -26.43
N THR A 947 40.07 16.01 -25.13
CA THR A 947 39.64 17.07 -24.19
C THR A 947 40.69 18.16 -24.03
N VAL A 948 41.96 17.78 -23.85
CA VAL A 948 43.08 18.74 -23.71
C VAL A 948 43.25 19.56 -24.99
N TYR A 949 43.27 18.91 -26.15
CA TYR A 949 43.46 19.61 -27.43
C TYR A 949 42.27 20.50 -27.78
N ALA A 950 41.04 20.08 -27.47
CA ALA A 950 39.87 20.95 -27.57
C ALA A 950 40.02 22.19 -26.68
N ALA A 951 40.43 22.01 -25.42
CA ALA A 951 40.63 23.14 -24.50
C ALA A 951 41.75 24.10 -24.97
N PHE A 952 42.86 23.55 -25.47
CA PHE A 952 44.10 24.28 -25.71
C PHE A 952 44.17 24.94 -27.09
N PHE A 953 43.54 24.36 -28.11
CA PHE A 953 43.67 24.81 -29.50
C PHE A 953 42.35 25.18 -30.17
N ILE A 954 41.22 24.74 -29.62
CA ILE A 954 39.89 25.10 -30.14
C ILE A 954 39.28 26.23 -29.32
N SER A 955 39.25 26.08 -28.00
CA SER A 955 38.69 27.10 -27.11
C SER A 955 39.61 28.30 -26.90
N THR A 956 40.92 28.10 -27.02
CA THR A 956 41.95 29.14 -26.85
C THR A 956 43.14 28.92 -27.79
N ASP A 957 44.08 29.87 -27.79
CA ASP A 957 45.35 29.77 -28.51
C ASP A 957 46.49 29.75 -27.50
N ILE A 958 46.92 28.54 -27.13
CA ILE A 958 48.03 28.36 -26.20
C ILE A 958 49.37 28.69 -26.88
N ARG A 959 50.17 29.51 -26.21
CA ARG A 959 51.47 29.99 -26.71
C ARG A 959 52.58 29.74 -25.70
N GLN A 960 53.79 29.57 -26.23
CA GLN A 960 55.01 29.42 -25.45
C GLN A 960 55.22 30.62 -24.50
N GLY A 961 55.74 30.34 -23.29
CA GLY A 961 56.06 31.36 -22.29
C GLY A 961 54.87 31.86 -21.46
N LYS A 962 53.72 31.22 -21.57
CA LYS A 962 52.52 31.49 -20.75
C LYS A 962 52.42 30.56 -19.54
N THR A 963 51.65 30.98 -18.55
CA THR A 963 51.41 30.21 -17.31
C THR A 963 50.04 29.54 -17.33
N ILE A 964 49.96 28.29 -16.87
CA ILE A 964 48.69 27.55 -16.77
C ILE A 964 48.54 26.86 -15.40
N LEU A 965 47.36 26.96 -14.81
CA LEU A 965 46.94 26.14 -13.68
C LEU A 965 46.13 24.94 -14.17
N ILE A 966 46.61 23.74 -13.87
CA ILE A 966 45.94 22.47 -14.21
C ILE A 966 45.50 21.79 -12.93
N HIS A 967 44.18 21.73 -12.69
CA HIS A 967 43.67 21.01 -11.53
C HIS A 967 43.72 19.49 -11.69
N ALA A 968 43.78 18.79 -10.56
CA ALA A 968 43.81 17.32 -10.49
C ALA A 968 44.91 16.70 -11.36
N GLY A 969 46.17 17.13 -11.17
CA GLY A 969 47.30 16.79 -12.05
C GLY A 969 47.60 15.29 -12.19
N THR A 970 47.20 14.46 -11.22
CA THR A 970 47.36 12.98 -11.29
C THR A 970 46.22 12.24 -11.98
N GLY A 971 45.12 12.93 -12.31
CA GLY A 971 44.04 12.36 -13.10
C GLY A 971 44.42 12.23 -14.57
N GLY A 972 43.63 11.48 -15.34
CA GLY A 972 43.95 11.23 -16.76
C GLY A 972 44.10 12.51 -17.60
N ILE A 973 43.14 13.43 -17.51
CA ILE A 973 43.22 14.73 -18.19
C ILE A 973 44.37 15.58 -17.64
N GLY A 974 44.60 15.56 -16.33
CA GLY A 974 45.69 16.30 -15.68
C GLY A 974 47.07 15.91 -16.22
N LEU A 975 47.36 14.60 -16.28
CA LEU A 975 48.63 14.09 -16.80
C LEU A 975 48.82 14.43 -18.28
N ALA A 976 47.77 14.29 -19.09
CA ALA A 976 47.80 14.66 -20.51
C ALA A 976 48.02 16.17 -20.69
N ALA A 977 47.33 17.00 -19.91
CA ALA A 977 47.42 18.45 -19.97
C ALA A 977 48.81 18.96 -19.56
N ILE A 978 49.41 18.40 -18.50
CA ILE A 978 50.77 18.77 -18.05
C ILE A 978 51.78 18.45 -19.16
N ARG A 979 51.67 17.28 -19.77
CA ARG A 979 52.56 16.84 -20.86
C ARG A 979 52.48 17.76 -22.08
N VAL A 980 51.26 18.06 -22.54
CA VAL A 980 51.06 18.96 -23.68
C VAL A 980 51.52 20.37 -23.32
N ALA A 981 51.20 20.88 -22.13
CA ALA A 981 51.63 22.21 -21.70
C ALA A 981 53.17 22.35 -21.67
N GLN A 982 53.90 21.35 -21.15
CA GLN A 982 55.36 21.33 -21.16
C GLN A 982 55.92 21.27 -22.59
N ALA A 983 55.38 20.40 -23.44
CA ALA A 983 55.81 20.26 -24.84
C ALA A 983 55.64 21.57 -25.64
N TYR A 984 54.62 22.36 -25.34
CA TYR A 984 54.37 23.68 -25.95
C TYR A 984 55.01 24.84 -25.16
N GLY A 985 55.82 24.54 -24.14
CA GLY A 985 56.67 25.50 -23.42
C GLY A 985 55.92 26.43 -22.47
N LEU A 986 54.90 25.94 -21.77
CA LEU A 986 54.18 26.66 -20.73
C LEU A 986 54.76 26.36 -19.35
N GLU A 987 54.71 27.36 -18.46
CA GLU A 987 54.98 27.14 -17.05
C GLU A 987 53.71 26.57 -16.37
N VAL A 988 53.85 25.39 -15.78
CA VAL A 988 52.74 24.64 -15.21
C VAL A 988 52.64 24.82 -13.70
N PHE A 989 51.45 25.18 -13.24
CA PHE A 989 50.98 25.04 -11.86
C PHE A 989 49.97 23.90 -11.81
N THR A 990 49.97 23.09 -10.75
CA THR A 990 48.99 22.01 -10.61
C THR A 990 48.55 21.78 -9.18
N THR A 991 47.45 21.03 -8.99
CA THR A 991 46.96 20.64 -7.68
C THR A 991 46.78 19.13 -7.55
N VAL A 992 47.05 18.60 -6.35
CA VAL A 992 46.91 17.18 -5.99
C VAL A 992 46.29 17.00 -4.61
N SER A 993 45.75 15.81 -4.35
CA SER A 993 45.00 15.53 -3.11
C SER A 993 45.80 14.89 -1.98
N THR A 994 46.93 14.24 -2.29
CA THR A 994 47.75 13.47 -1.33
C THR A 994 49.24 13.64 -1.59
N LYS A 995 50.06 13.37 -0.58
CA LYS A 995 51.54 13.40 -0.70
C LYS A 995 52.05 12.37 -1.70
N GLU A 996 51.52 11.15 -1.67
CA GLU A 996 51.84 10.09 -2.64
C GLU A 996 51.62 10.55 -4.10
N LYS A 997 50.50 11.24 -4.37
CA LYS A 997 50.19 11.80 -5.69
C LYS A 997 51.14 12.93 -6.10
N ARG A 998 51.63 13.70 -5.13
CA ARG A 998 52.67 14.73 -5.35
C ARG A 998 54.00 14.09 -5.73
N GLU A 999 54.44 13.10 -4.97
CA GLU A 999 55.69 12.37 -5.21
C GLU A 999 55.66 11.67 -6.57
N PHE A 1000 54.52 11.04 -6.92
CA PHE A 1000 54.30 10.46 -8.24
C PHE A 1000 54.43 11.50 -9.36
N LEU A 1001 53.83 12.69 -9.24
CA LEU A 1001 53.94 13.71 -10.29
C LEU A 1001 55.38 14.17 -10.50
N LEU A 1002 56.14 14.34 -9.42
CA LEU A 1002 57.53 14.78 -9.49
C LEU A 1002 58.45 13.73 -10.10
N SER A 1003 58.19 12.44 -9.84
CA SER A 1003 58.95 11.37 -10.49
C SER A 1003 58.54 11.21 -11.97
N TYR A 1004 57.27 11.42 -12.29
CA TYR A 1004 56.74 11.24 -13.64
C TYR A 1004 57.02 12.44 -14.58
N PHE A 1005 57.13 13.66 -14.03
CA PHE A 1005 57.49 14.90 -14.74
C PHE A 1005 58.66 15.61 -14.04
N PRO A 1006 59.92 15.26 -14.37
CA PRO A 1006 61.11 15.85 -13.72
C PRO A 1006 61.25 17.36 -13.92
N GLU A 1007 60.68 17.89 -15.01
CA GLU A 1007 60.68 19.32 -15.33
C GLU A 1007 59.66 20.13 -14.53
N LEU A 1008 58.77 19.48 -13.77
CA LEU A 1008 57.76 20.15 -12.97
C LEU A 1008 58.38 20.72 -11.69
N ASN A 1009 58.22 22.03 -11.45
CA ASN A 1009 58.75 22.67 -10.25
C ASN A 1009 57.98 22.19 -8.99
N PRO A 1010 58.66 21.62 -7.97
CA PRO A 1010 58.01 21.16 -6.74
C PRO A 1010 57.23 22.25 -6.00
N ASN A 1011 57.62 23.52 -6.16
CA ASN A 1011 56.97 24.67 -5.52
C ASN A 1011 55.70 25.14 -6.25
N ASN A 1012 55.41 24.59 -7.43
CA ASN A 1012 54.23 24.94 -8.23
C ASN A 1012 53.07 23.92 -8.04
N ILE A 1013 53.16 23.04 -7.01
CA ILE A 1013 52.16 22.02 -6.70
C ILE A 1013 51.38 22.38 -5.43
N GLY A 1014 50.09 22.69 -5.57
CA GLY A 1014 49.15 22.98 -4.48
C GLY A 1014 48.24 21.82 -4.08
N ASN A 1015 47.38 22.05 -3.07
CA ASN A 1015 46.37 21.09 -2.62
C ASN A 1015 45.06 21.24 -3.43
N SER A 1016 44.42 20.13 -3.82
CA SER A 1016 43.13 20.13 -4.52
C SER A 1016 41.91 19.93 -3.61
N ARG A 1017 42.12 19.63 -2.33
CA ARG A 1017 41.04 19.40 -1.36
C ARG A 1017 40.50 20.66 -0.71
N ASP A 1018 41.24 21.75 -0.75
CA ASP A 1018 40.89 23.04 -0.18
C ASP A 1018 41.25 24.17 -1.18
N ILE A 1019 41.09 25.42 -0.76
CA ILE A 1019 41.37 26.63 -1.56
C ILE A 1019 42.82 27.15 -1.38
N THR A 1020 43.71 26.42 -0.69
CA THR A 1020 45.08 26.90 -0.39
C THR A 1020 45.93 27.11 -1.64
N PHE A 1021 45.58 26.46 -2.76
CA PHE A 1021 46.23 26.67 -4.05
C PHE A 1021 46.11 28.13 -4.54
N GLU A 1022 45.05 28.86 -4.17
CA GLU A 1022 44.87 30.26 -4.53
C GLU A 1022 46.00 31.12 -3.94
N GLN A 1023 46.36 30.87 -2.69
CA GLN A 1023 47.45 31.57 -2.02
C GLN A 1023 48.80 31.21 -2.64
N LEU A 1024 49.05 29.91 -2.88
CA LEU A 1024 50.27 29.45 -3.53
C LEU A 1024 50.49 30.14 -4.88
N ILE A 1025 49.45 30.24 -5.71
CA ILE A 1025 49.56 30.89 -7.02
C ILE A 1025 49.87 32.38 -6.86
N LYS A 1026 49.19 33.08 -5.94
CA LYS A 1026 49.47 34.50 -5.69
C LYS A 1026 50.92 34.73 -5.25
N GLU A 1027 51.44 33.90 -4.35
CA GLU A 1027 52.83 34.00 -3.88
C GLU A 1027 53.82 33.74 -5.01
N ARG A 1028 53.61 32.68 -5.80
CA ARG A 1028 54.53 32.27 -6.88
C ARG A 1028 54.47 33.18 -8.10
N THR A 1029 53.35 33.87 -8.32
CA THR A 1029 53.16 34.81 -9.44
C THR A 1029 53.26 36.28 -9.03
N ASN A 1030 53.70 36.59 -7.80
CA ASN A 1030 53.77 37.96 -7.26
C ASN A 1030 52.45 38.73 -7.40
N GLY A 1031 51.33 38.05 -7.15
CA GLY A 1031 49.97 38.60 -7.24
C GLY A 1031 49.44 38.76 -8.68
N ARG A 1032 50.21 38.39 -9.71
CA ARG A 1032 49.77 38.46 -11.12
C ARG A 1032 48.63 37.48 -11.41
N GLY A 1033 48.71 36.25 -10.91
CA GLY A 1033 47.88 35.13 -11.34
C GLY A 1033 48.42 34.41 -12.59
N VAL A 1034 47.67 33.43 -13.08
CA VAL A 1034 48.01 32.61 -14.26
C VAL A 1034 47.25 33.06 -15.52
N ASP A 1035 47.82 32.84 -16.70
CA ASP A 1035 47.18 33.21 -17.97
C ASP A 1035 46.02 32.25 -18.33
N PHE A 1036 46.16 30.96 -18.00
CA PHE A 1036 45.15 29.93 -18.27
C PHE A 1036 44.81 29.13 -17.01
N VAL A 1037 43.56 28.70 -16.87
CA VAL A 1037 43.15 27.74 -15.85
C VAL A 1037 42.36 26.62 -16.51
N LEU A 1038 42.83 25.38 -16.41
CA LEU A 1038 42.05 24.19 -16.76
C LEU A 1038 41.39 23.64 -15.49
N ASN A 1039 40.10 23.94 -15.33
CA ASN A 1039 39.33 23.60 -14.13
C ASN A 1039 38.47 22.36 -14.29
N SER A 1040 38.53 21.50 -13.27
CA SER A 1040 37.65 20.35 -13.08
C SER A 1040 37.11 20.25 -11.65
N LEU A 1041 37.34 21.29 -10.82
CA LEU A 1041 36.88 21.37 -9.43
C LEU A 1041 35.56 22.14 -9.36
N SER A 1042 34.80 21.91 -8.29
CA SER A 1042 33.45 22.46 -8.14
C SER A 1042 33.32 23.48 -7.00
N GLU A 1043 32.20 24.21 -7.01
CA GLU A 1043 31.73 25.09 -5.94
C GLU A 1043 32.76 26.17 -5.55
N GLU A 1044 33.12 26.28 -4.27
CA GLU A 1044 34.06 27.30 -3.77
C GLU A 1044 35.43 27.24 -4.47
N LYS A 1045 35.84 26.04 -4.91
CA LYS A 1045 37.11 25.81 -5.58
C LYS A 1045 37.08 26.38 -6.99
N LEU A 1046 35.99 26.22 -7.73
CA LEU A 1046 35.81 26.87 -9.03
C LEU A 1046 35.95 28.39 -8.89
N GLN A 1047 35.27 28.98 -7.90
CA GLN A 1047 35.37 30.43 -7.65
C GLN A 1047 36.80 30.86 -7.29
N ALA A 1048 37.53 30.06 -6.51
CA ALA A 1048 38.95 30.29 -6.20
C ALA A 1048 39.83 30.19 -7.45
N SER A 1049 39.57 29.23 -8.32
CA SER A 1049 40.27 29.06 -9.61
C SER A 1049 40.06 30.26 -10.53
N VAL A 1050 38.85 30.83 -10.60
CA VAL A 1050 38.59 32.07 -11.38
C VAL A 1050 39.39 33.24 -10.80
N ARG A 1051 39.53 33.35 -9.48
CA ARG A 1051 40.35 34.39 -8.84
C ARG A 1051 41.84 34.28 -9.15
N CYS A 1052 42.33 33.08 -9.45
CA CYS A 1052 43.72 32.81 -9.82
C CYS A 1052 44.09 33.36 -11.21
N LEU A 1053 43.13 33.75 -12.04
CA LEU A 1053 43.41 34.31 -13.36
C LEU A 1053 44.05 35.70 -13.31
N ALA A 1054 45.06 35.87 -14.17
CA ALA A 1054 45.66 37.13 -14.51
C ALA A 1054 44.75 38.00 -15.39
N LYS A 1055 45.13 39.25 -15.62
CA LYS A 1055 44.43 40.14 -16.56
C LYS A 1055 44.49 39.55 -17.97
N GLY A 1056 43.36 39.51 -18.68
CA GLY A 1056 43.24 38.87 -19.99
C GLY A 1056 43.28 37.34 -19.95
N GLY A 1057 43.19 36.72 -18.76
CA GLY A 1057 43.30 35.27 -18.61
C GLY A 1057 42.06 34.51 -19.12
N HIS A 1058 42.26 33.25 -19.47
CA HIS A 1058 41.23 32.35 -19.98
C HIS A 1058 40.94 31.21 -19.01
N PHE A 1059 39.67 31.06 -18.65
CA PHE A 1059 39.16 29.95 -17.85
C PHE A 1059 38.60 28.86 -18.77
N LEU A 1060 39.13 27.65 -18.64
CA LEU A 1060 38.74 26.46 -19.39
C LEU A 1060 38.01 25.50 -18.44
N GLU A 1061 36.68 25.53 -18.46
CA GLU A 1061 35.83 24.70 -17.60
C GLU A 1061 35.54 23.36 -18.30
N ILE A 1062 36.04 22.26 -17.73
CA ILE A 1062 35.71 20.89 -18.17
C ILE A 1062 34.76 20.17 -17.20
N GLY A 1063 34.57 20.71 -16.00
CA GLY A 1063 33.60 20.21 -15.04
C GLY A 1063 32.16 20.54 -15.46
N LYS A 1064 31.23 19.66 -15.09
CA LYS A 1064 29.80 19.82 -15.41
C LYS A 1064 28.93 20.13 -14.20
N TYR A 1065 29.42 19.88 -13.00
CA TYR A 1065 28.60 19.94 -11.79
C TYR A 1065 28.02 21.34 -11.54
N ASP A 1066 28.85 22.38 -11.51
CA ASP A 1066 28.39 23.77 -11.28
C ASP A 1066 27.54 24.30 -12.44
N MET A 1067 27.83 23.90 -13.67
CA MET A 1067 27.02 24.26 -14.84
C MET A 1067 25.60 23.66 -14.73
N MET A 1068 25.50 22.41 -14.27
CA MET A 1068 24.21 21.72 -14.06
C MET A 1068 23.43 22.28 -12.87
N LYS A 1069 24.12 22.79 -11.87
CA LYS A 1069 23.53 23.47 -10.70
C LYS A 1069 23.19 24.93 -10.98
N ASP A 1070 23.58 25.47 -12.14
CA ASP A 1070 23.55 26.90 -12.47
C ASP A 1070 24.17 27.78 -11.37
N SER A 1071 25.36 27.40 -10.91
CA SER A 1071 26.10 28.13 -9.87
C SER A 1071 26.41 29.56 -10.31
N LYS A 1072 26.21 30.53 -9.40
CA LYS A 1072 26.45 31.95 -9.67
C LYS A 1072 27.94 32.25 -9.90
N LEU A 1073 28.24 33.02 -10.94
CA LEU A 1073 29.59 33.52 -11.24
C LEU A 1073 29.70 35.03 -10.95
N ALA A 1074 30.72 35.42 -10.19
CA ALA A 1074 30.91 36.82 -9.83
C ALA A 1074 31.41 37.67 -11.03
N LEU A 1075 30.48 38.37 -11.69
CA LEU A 1075 30.80 39.22 -12.86
C LEU A 1075 31.82 40.32 -12.57
N SER A 1076 32.01 40.71 -11.29
CA SER A 1076 33.04 41.67 -10.87
C SER A 1076 34.46 41.22 -11.24
N LEU A 1077 34.72 39.91 -11.36
CA LEU A 1077 36.01 39.34 -11.75
C LEU A 1077 36.36 39.62 -13.23
N PHE A 1078 35.35 39.78 -14.09
CA PHE A 1078 35.52 40.06 -15.52
C PHE A 1078 36.06 41.47 -15.79
N LYS A 1079 36.13 42.35 -14.77
CA LYS A 1079 36.88 43.63 -14.87
C LYS A 1079 38.37 43.43 -15.23
N LYS A 1080 38.91 42.22 -15.01
CA LYS A 1080 40.25 41.82 -15.46
C LYS A 1080 40.32 41.51 -16.97
N GLY A 1081 39.23 41.59 -17.72
CA GLY A 1081 39.16 41.19 -19.14
C GLY A 1081 39.23 39.68 -19.33
N LEU A 1082 38.62 38.90 -18.44
CA LEU A 1082 38.67 37.44 -18.46
C LEU A 1082 37.79 36.86 -19.57
N SER A 1083 38.18 35.71 -20.10
CA SER A 1083 37.33 34.85 -20.93
C SER A 1083 36.97 33.58 -20.19
N PHE A 1084 35.71 33.14 -20.24
CA PHE A 1084 35.25 31.89 -19.64
C PHE A 1084 34.72 30.97 -20.74
N SER A 1085 35.32 29.80 -20.91
CA SER A 1085 35.01 28.86 -21.98
C SER A 1085 34.64 27.49 -21.39
N ALA A 1086 33.43 27.03 -21.65
CA ALA A 1086 33.01 25.67 -21.35
C ALA A 1086 33.54 24.73 -22.45
N VAL A 1087 34.33 23.73 -22.07
CA VAL A 1087 34.95 22.78 -23.00
C VAL A 1087 34.17 21.46 -22.94
N LEU A 1088 33.22 21.31 -23.87
CA LEU A 1088 32.30 20.17 -23.92
C LEU A 1088 32.55 19.31 -25.17
N VAL A 1089 33.48 18.36 -25.07
CA VAL A 1089 33.82 17.44 -26.19
C VAL A 1089 32.59 16.65 -26.65
N ASP A 1090 31.68 16.33 -25.74
CA ASP A 1090 30.43 15.62 -26.06
C ASP A 1090 29.57 16.31 -27.13
N LEU A 1091 29.56 17.66 -27.18
CA LEU A 1091 28.78 18.41 -28.17
C LEU A 1091 29.41 18.39 -29.57
N MET A 1092 30.71 18.07 -29.66
CA MET A 1092 31.42 18.03 -30.94
C MET A 1092 30.99 16.83 -31.80
N PHE A 1093 30.46 15.76 -31.20
CA PHE A 1093 29.98 14.58 -31.93
C PHE A 1093 28.73 14.86 -32.78
N SER A 1094 27.81 15.69 -32.28
CA SER A 1094 26.51 15.96 -32.90
C SER A 1094 26.48 17.26 -33.71
N GLU A 1095 27.10 18.34 -33.23
CA GLU A 1095 26.87 19.70 -33.76
C GLU A 1095 28.07 20.28 -34.52
N ARG A 1096 29.30 19.85 -34.21
CA ARG A 1096 30.55 20.52 -34.67
C ARG A 1096 31.63 19.55 -35.14
N ARG A 1097 31.27 18.68 -36.10
CA ARG A 1097 32.21 17.71 -36.72
C ARG A 1097 33.43 18.37 -37.38
N ASP A 1098 33.29 19.63 -37.81
CA ASP A 1098 34.38 20.46 -38.37
C ASP A 1098 35.51 20.70 -37.37
N LEU A 1099 35.17 21.08 -36.14
CA LEU A 1099 36.14 21.32 -35.06
C LEU A 1099 36.83 20.03 -34.64
N MET A 1100 36.08 18.93 -34.60
CA MET A 1100 36.68 17.64 -34.26
C MET A 1100 37.70 17.19 -35.30
N MET A 1101 37.43 17.43 -36.59
CA MET A 1101 38.42 17.15 -37.64
C MET A 1101 39.72 17.94 -37.47
N GLN A 1102 39.65 19.15 -36.91
CA GLN A 1102 40.85 19.91 -36.56
C GLN A 1102 41.60 19.25 -35.40
N VAL A 1103 40.88 18.88 -34.33
CA VAL A 1103 41.46 18.15 -33.19
C VAL A 1103 42.12 16.84 -33.65
N TYR A 1104 41.44 16.06 -34.47
CA TYR A 1104 41.95 14.82 -35.05
C TYR A 1104 43.29 15.01 -35.77
N LYS A 1105 43.38 16.01 -36.65
CA LYS A 1105 44.61 16.29 -37.41
C LYS A 1105 45.79 16.62 -36.49
N ILE A 1106 45.54 17.39 -35.43
CA ILE A 1106 46.58 17.77 -34.46
C ILE A 1106 46.98 16.54 -33.63
N LEU A 1107 46.02 15.73 -33.17
CA LEU A 1107 46.29 14.49 -32.43
C LEU A 1107 47.17 13.53 -33.23
N VAL A 1108 46.85 13.27 -34.50
CA VAL A 1108 47.66 12.40 -35.37
C VAL A 1108 49.09 12.94 -35.51
N ALA A 1109 49.23 14.24 -35.75
CA ALA A 1109 50.54 14.86 -35.89
C ALA A 1109 51.39 14.79 -34.61
N ASP A 1110 50.78 15.00 -33.44
CA ASP A 1110 51.48 15.02 -32.16
C ASP A 1110 51.70 13.61 -31.55
N ILE A 1111 50.89 12.62 -31.96
CA ILE A 1111 51.21 11.19 -31.75
C ILE A 1111 52.50 10.86 -32.54
N ALA A 1112 52.58 11.24 -33.81
CA ALA A 1112 53.77 10.98 -34.63
C ALA A 1112 55.04 11.69 -34.12
N LYS A 1113 54.91 12.86 -33.49
CA LYS A 1113 56.02 13.58 -32.83
C LYS A 1113 56.41 13.00 -31.47
N GLY A 1114 55.65 12.04 -30.92
CA GLY A 1114 55.89 11.47 -29.59
C GLY A 1114 55.55 12.40 -28.41
N ILE A 1115 54.80 13.47 -28.65
CA ILE A 1115 54.28 14.37 -27.59
C ILE A 1115 53.20 13.65 -26.81
N ILE A 1116 52.27 13.00 -27.53
CA ILE A 1116 51.20 12.20 -26.94
C ILE A 1116 51.77 10.85 -26.52
N LYS A 1117 51.67 10.56 -25.22
CA LYS A 1117 52.13 9.30 -24.62
C LYS A 1117 51.01 8.63 -23.82
N PRO A 1118 51.00 7.29 -23.73
CA PRO A 1118 50.09 6.56 -22.87
C PRO A 1118 50.16 7.02 -21.41
N LEU A 1119 49.05 6.84 -20.69
CA LEU A 1119 48.95 7.13 -19.27
C LEU A 1119 49.17 5.87 -18.43
N PRO A 1120 49.56 6.00 -17.14
CA PRO A 1120 49.51 4.89 -16.20
C PRO A 1120 48.10 4.29 -16.14
N THR A 1121 48.01 2.97 -16.18
CA THR A 1121 46.75 2.22 -16.20
C THR A 1121 46.57 1.41 -14.92
N THR A 1122 45.32 1.32 -14.47
CA THR A 1122 44.87 0.30 -13.52
C THR A 1122 43.84 -0.55 -14.24
N VAL A 1123 44.17 -1.83 -14.47
CA VAL A 1123 43.35 -2.75 -15.26
C VAL A 1123 42.48 -3.59 -14.33
N PHE A 1124 41.19 -3.67 -14.66
CA PHE A 1124 40.21 -4.56 -14.05
C PHE A 1124 39.68 -5.53 -15.11
N GLN A 1125 39.28 -6.73 -14.71
CA GLN A 1125 38.62 -7.66 -15.61
C GLN A 1125 37.18 -7.22 -15.90
N ALA A 1126 36.61 -7.64 -17.03
CA ALA A 1126 35.23 -7.27 -17.40
C ALA A 1126 34.18 -7.65 -16.34
N HIS A 1127 34.37 -8.75 -15.61
CA HIS A 1127 33.47 -9.15 -14.52
C HIS A 1127 33.65 -8.33 -13.24
N GLU A 1128 34.74 -7.56 -13.11
CA GLU A 1128 35.06 -6.69 -11.97
C GLU A 1128 34.61 -5.24 -12.17
N ILE A 1129 33.65 -5.01 -13.07
CA ILE A 1129 33.22 -3.66 -13.44
C ILE A 1129 32.73 -2.85 -12.22
N GLU A 1130 32.03 -3.48 -11.28
CA GLU A 1130 31.59 -2.81 -10.06
C GLU A 1130 32.78 -2.28 -9.25
N GLN A 1131 33.82 -3.12 -9.07
CA GLN A 1131 35.04 -2.73 -8.36
C GLN A 1131 35.75 -1.58 -9.10
N ALA A 1132 35.80 -1.62 -10.43
CA ALA A 1132 36.41 -0.57 -11.25
C ALA A 1132 35.71 0.79 -11.04
N PHE A 1133 34.37 0.81 -11.04
CA PHE A 1133 33.58 2.02 -10.79
C PHE A 1133 33.75 2.53 -9.36
N ARG A 1134 33.72 1.65 -8.35
CA ARG A 1134 33.97 2.03 -6.95
C ARG A 1134 35.37 2.60 -6.77
N TYR A 1135 36.38 1.97 -7.39
CA TYR A 1135 37.76 2.44 -7.35
C TYR A 1135 37.89 3.85 -7.94
N LEU A 1136 37.30 4.08 -9.12
CA LEU A 1136 37.29 5.40 -9.76
C LEU A 1136 36.55 6.45 -8.90
N ALA A 1137 35.39 6.10 -8.33
CA ALA A 1137 34.58 6.98 -7.49
C ALA A 1137 35.31 7.46 -6.21
N THR A 1138 36.20 6.64 -5.63
CA THR A 1138 37.01 7.06 -4.46
C THR A 1138 38.12 8.07 -4.81
N ALA A 1139 38.32 8.38 -6.10
CA ALA A 1139 39.37 9.28 -6.59
C ALA A 1139 40.81 8.91 -6.14
N LYS A 1140 41.03 7.64 -5.76
CA LYS A 1140 42.36 7.12 -5.35
C LYS A 1140 43.28 6.83 -6.55
N HIS A 1141 42.69 6.59 -7.73
CA HIS A 1141 43.41 6.27 -8.95
C HIS A 1141 44.44 7.35 -9.36
N ILE A 1142 45.47 6.90 -10.08
CA ILE A 1142 46.44 7.71 -10.80
C ILE A 1142 46.39 7.27 -12.27
N GLY A 1143 46.27 8.22 -13.20
CA GLY A 1143 46.11 7.91 -14.61
C GLY A 1143 44.70 7.41 -14.95
N LYS A 1144 44.59 6.26 -15.62
CA LYS A 1144 43.35 5.77 -16.21
C LYS A 1144 42.93 4.40 -15.65
N VAL A 1145 41.63 4.19 -15.49
CA VAL A 1145 41.04 2.89 -15.12
C VAL A 1145 40.51 2.23 -16.39
N VAL A 1146 40.94 1.00 -16.66
CA VAL A 1146 40.66 0.29 -17.91
C VAL A 1146 40.04 -1.08 -17.60
N LEU A 1147 39.06 -1.50 -18.38
CA LEU A 1147 38.47 -2.83 -18.37
C LEU A 1147 39.09 -3.67 -19.48
N LYS A 1148 39.60 -4.85 -19.11
CA LYS A 1148 40.03 -5.89 -20.04
C LYS A 1148 38.83 -6.73 -20.45
N ILE A 1149 38.44 -6.64 -21.72
CA ILE A 1149 37.27 -7.33 -22.29
C ILE A 1149 37.67 -8.65 -22.95
N ARG A 1150 38.90 -8.73 -23.48
CA ARG A 1150 39.47 -9.93 -24.13
C ARG A 1150 40.89 -10.17 -23.62
N ASP A 1151 41.31 -11.43 -23.58
CA ASP A 1151 42.66 -11.77 -23.15
C ASP A 1151 43.70 -11.50 -24.22
N ASN A 1152 43.39 -11.83 -25.47
CA ASN A 1152 44.24 -11.63 -26.65
C ASN A 1152 43.51 -10.83 -27.75
N GLU A 1153 44.29 -10.25 -28.67
CA GLU A 1153 43.78 -9.45 -29.80
C GLU A 1153 42.98 -10.29 -30.81
N ASP A 1154 43.38 -11.56 -30.97
CA ASP A 1154 42.77 -12.51 -31.91
C ASP A 1154 41.52 -13.20 -31.36
N ASP A 1155 41.23 -13.05 -30.06
CA ASP A 1155 40.11 -13.73 -29.42
C ASP A 1155 38.76 -13.23 -29.97
N LEU A 1156 37.94 -14.16 -30.47
CA LEU A 1156 36.60 -13.84 -30.93
C LEU A 1156 35.65 -13.57 -29.76
N ALA A 1157 35.74 -14.40 -28.71
CA ALA A 1157 34.93 -14.29 -27.50
C ALA A 1157 35.55 -13.33 -26.47
N SER A 1158 34.72 -12.74 -25.63
CA SER A 1158 35.16 -12.01 -24.43
C SER A 1158 35.71 -12.94 -23.36
N VAL A 1159 36.34 -12.36 -22.32
CA VAL A 1159 36.51 -13.06 -21.04
C VAL A 1159 35.13 -13.46 -20.48
N PRO A 1160 35.04 -14.48 -19.60
CA PRO A 1160 33.78 -14.88 -19.00
C PRO A 1160 33.09 -13.72 -18.27
N ILE A 1161 31.85 -13.40 -18.69
CA ILE A 1161 31.03 -12.35 -18.09
C ILE A 1161 29.64 -12.89 -17.76
N SER A 1162 29.05 -12.37 -16.69
CA SER A 1162 27.66 -12.63 -16.34
C SER A 1162 26.82 -11.54 -16.98
N TYR A 1163 25.91 -11.93 -17.88
CA TYR A 1163 25.07 -11.00 -18.61
C TYR A 1163 23.58 -11.32 -18.49
N LEU A 1164 22.75 -10.29 -18.61
CA LEU A 1164 21.30 -10.41 -18.67
C LEU A 1164 20.85 -10.60 -20.13
N PRO A 1165 20.06 -11.64 -20.42
CA PRO A 1165 19.48 -11.81 -21.73
C PRO A 1165 18.49 -10.67 -22.00
N ARG A 1166 18.49 -10.18 -23.24
CA ARG A 1166 17.63 -9.08 -23.67
C ARG A 1166 17.21 -9.28 -25.11
N VAL A 1167 15.95 -9.01 -25.38
CA VAL A 1167 15.37 -9.15 -26.72
C VAL A 1167 15.59 -7.85 -27.49
N TYR A 1168 16.21 -7.97 -28.67
CA TYR A 1168 16.29 -6.92 -29.68
C TYR A 1168 15.59 -7.38 -30.95
N CYS A 1169 14.99 -6.44 -31.67
CA CYS A 1169 14.31 -6.69 -32.93
C CYS A 1169 15.24 -6.33 -34.08
N ASN A 1170 15.29 -7.18 -35.10
CA ASN A 1170 15.92 -6.83 -36.35
C ASN A 1170 15.12 -5.69 -37.03
N PRO A 1171 15.73 -4.54 -37.37
CA PRO A 1171 15.03 -3.41 -37.96
C PRO A 1171 14.41 -3.70 -39.34
N GLU A 1172 14.88 -4.75 -40.03
CA GLU A 1172 14.35 -5.14 -41.34
C GLU A 1172 13.08 -5.99 -41.25
N GLN A 1173 12.83 -6.62 -40.11
CA GLN A 1173 11.66 -7.48 -39.86
C GLN A 1173 10.42 -6.66 -39.49
N THR A 1174 9.25 -7.16 -39.88
CA THR A 1174 7.95 -6.56 -39.51
C THR A 1174 7.34 -7.30 -38.32
N MET A 1175 7.09 -6.57 -37.24
CA MET A 1175 6.43 -7.10 -36.04
C MET A 1175 4.91 -6.87 -36.12
N VAL A 1176 4.13 -7.94 -35.99
CA VAL A 1176 2.66 -7.89 -36.05
C VAL A 1176 2.09 -7.96 -34.63
N ILE A 1177 1.29 -6.97 -34.26
CA ILE A 1177 0.59 -6.93 -32.96
C ILE A 1177 -0.91 -6.97 -33.21
N ALA A 1178 -1.52 -8.14 -32.96
CA ALA A 1178 -2.96 -8.31 -32.98
C ALA A 1178 -3.62 -7.51 -31.84
N GLY A 1179 -4.61 -6.68 -32.15
CA GLY A 1179 -5.19 -5.75 -31.16
C GLY A 1179 -4.23 -4.63 -30.74
N GLY A 1180 -3.25 -4.27 -31.60
CA GLY A 1180 -2.17 -3.34 -31.30
C GLY A 1180 -2.61 -1.92 -30.89
N LEU A 1181 -3.81 -1.49 -31.27
CA LEU A 1181 -4.38 -0.20 -30.84
C LEU A 1181 -5.05 -0.24 -29.45
N GLY A 1182 -5.02 -1.39 -28.78
CA GLY A 1182 -5.42 -1.54 -27.38
C GLY A 1182 -4.46 -0.83 -26.41
N GLY A 1183 -4.85 -0.76 -25.14
CA GLY A 1183 -4.04 -0.10 -24.11
C GLY A 1183 -2.64 -0.69 -23.97
N PHE A 1184 -2.54 -2.01 -23.87
CA PHE A 1184 -1.27 -2.73 -23.77
C PHE A 1184 -0.53 -2.83 -25.11
N GLY A 1185 -1.26 -3.04 -26.21
CA GLY A 1185 -0.67 -3.18 -27.55
C GLY A 1185 0.17 -1.97 -27.97
N LEU A 1186 -0.28 -0.75 -27.64
CA LEU A 1186 0.48 0.48 -27.90
C LEU A 1186 1.76 0.57 -27.07
N GLU A 1187 1.73 0.13 -25.82
CA GLU A 1187 2.91 0.11 -24.95
C GLU A 1187 3.89 -0.99 -25.38
N LEU A 1188 3.39 -2.14 -25.83
CA LEU A 1188 4.21 -3.18 -26.43
C LEU A 1188 4.87 -2.70 -27.74
N ALA A 1189 4.12 -1.96 -28.58
CA ALA A 1189 4.67 -1.36 -29.79
C ALA A 1189 5.80 -0.37 -29.47
N ASP A 1190 5.57 0.55 -28.53
CA ASP A 1190 6.59 1.50 -28.05
C ASP A 1190 7.84 0.76 -27.52
N TRP A 1191 7.63 -0.27 -26.71
CA TRP A 1191 8.71 -1.09 -26.18
C TRP A 1191 9.50 -1.81 -27.29
N LEU A 1192 8.82 -2.42 -28.28
CA LEU A 1192 9.48 -3.08 -29.42
C LEU A 1192 10.27 -2.09 -30.28
N ILE A 1193 9.77 -0.85 -30.45
CA ILE A 1193 10.47 0.21 -31.17
C ILE A 1193 11.78 0.57 -30.45
N ILE A 1194 11.74 0.68 -29.12
CA ILE A 1194 12.92 0.87 -28.26
C ILE A 1194 13.87 -0.36 -28.34
N ARG A 1195 13.33 -1.56 -28.57
CA ARG A 1195 14.13 -2.76 -28.87
C ARG A 1195 14.69 -2.82 -30.30
N GLY A 1196 14.54 -1.77 -31.10
CA GLY A 1196 15.11 -1.68 -32.45
C GLY A 1196 14.13 -1.97 -33.59
N CYS A 1197 12.87 -2.29 -33.30
CA CYS A 1197 11.86 -2.50 -34.33
C CYS A 1197 11.61 -1.20 -35.12
N ARG A 1198 11.55 -1.29 -36.45
CA ARG A 1198 11.25 -0.15 -37.34
C ARG A 1198 10.03 -0.35 -38.22
N LYS A 1199 9.52 -1.58 -38.31
CA LYS A 1199 8.32 -1.94 -39.08
C LYS A 1199 7.33 -2.62 -38.15
N VAL A 1200 6.25 -1.91 -37.79
CA VAL A 1200 5.21 -2.42 -36.89
C VAL A 1200 3.86 -2.42 -37.61
N LEU A 1201 3.14 -3.55 -37.54
CA LEU A 1201 1.77 -3.68 -38.03
C LEU A 1201 0.84 -3.83 -36.83
N LEU A 1202 0.01 -2.81 -36.59
CA LEU A 1202 -0.98 -2.81 -35.52
C LEU A 1202 -2.36 -3.17 -36.09
N SER A 1203 -2.85 -4.36 -35.77
CA SER A 1203 -4.20 -4.78 -36.21
C SER A 1203 -5.27 -4.30 -35.23
N SER A 1204 -6.38 -3.77 -35.76
CA SER A 1204 -7.55 -3.32 -35.00
C SER A 1204 -8.80 -3.47 -35.85
N SER A 1205 -9.89 -4.00 -35.27
CA SER A 1205 -11.17 -4.17 -35.97
C SER A 1205 -11.86 -2.84 -36.32
N ARG A 1206 -11.47 -1.73 -35.69
CA ARG A 1206 -12.10 -0.40 -35.88
C ARG A 1206 -11.13 0.67 -36.39
N GLY A 1207 -9.85 0.34 -36.61
CA GLY A 1207 -8.81 1.33 -36.87
C GLY A 1207 -8.59 2.31 -35.70
N ILE A 1208 -8.07 3.50 -36.01
CA ILE A 1208 -7.80 4.58 -35.05
C ILE A 1208 -9.12 5.30 -34.73
N THR A 1209 -9.54 5.25 -33.47
CA THR A 1209 -10.83 5.81 -33.00
C THR A 1209 -10.70 6.77 -31.82
N LYS A 1210 -9.54 6.78 -31.13
CA LYS A 1210 -9.31 7.61 -29.94
C LYS A 1210 -8.18 8.61 -30.17
N PRO A 1211 -8.27 9.83 -29.61
CA PRO A 1211 -7.19 10.83 -29.71
C PRO A 1211 -5.84 10.29 -29.20
N TYR A 1212 -5.83 9.53 -28.08
CA TYR A 1212 -4.60 8.92 -27.60
C TYR A 1212 -3.93 7.97 -28.60
N GLN A 1213 -4.71 7.24 -29.41
CA GLN A 1213 -4.14 6.36 -30.43
C GLN A 1213 -3.47 7.17 -31.53
N GLN A 1214 -4.10 8.26 -31.98
CA GLN A 1214 -3.52 9.16 -32.97
C GLN A 1214 -2.25 9.85 -32.46
N TYR A 1215 -2.28 10.33 -31.21
CA TYR A 1215 -1.12 10.91 -30.54
C TYR A 1215 0.09 9.96 -30.48
N ARG A 1216 -0.14 8.66 -30.25
CA ARG A 1216 0.94 7.67 -30.11
C ARG A 1216 1.51 7.18 -31.44
N ILE A 1217 0.79 7.38 -32.54
CA ILE A 1217 1.20 6.93 -33.88
C ILE A 1217 1.89 8.05 -34.65
N LYS A 1218 1.43 9.29 -34.48
CA LYS A 1218 2.16 10.48 -34.91
C LYS A 1218 3.46 10.60 -34.12
#